data_AF-A0A9P5TP07-F1
#
_entry.id   AF-A0A9P5TP07-F1
#
_cell.length_a   1.000
_cell.length_b   1.000
_cell.length_c   1.000
_cell.angle_alpha   90.00
_cell.angle_beta   90.00
_cell.angle_gamma   90.00
#
_symmetry.space_group_name_H-M   'P 1'
#
loop_
_entity.id
_entity.type
_entity.pdbx_description
1 polymer ?
#
loop_
_entity_poly.entity_id
_entity_poly.type
_entity_poly.pdbx_seq_one_letter_code
_entity_poly.pdbx_strand_id
1 'polypeptide(L)'
;MQLRDKVPRGTHVKGSIPYPRAFTGKDIVSTIQTLIQRELAINHGVSTNDRRVALQVARSLQSQLFFYEVEWGGRVLQDGVEDVYMFLDDQEGGSEAVREREELPTGVITMLTRCYSPSCGDGIPCYSYTCPRKGNYITAQQVPPAETPPEVTTDEEEWTKSIDPVVLEKLPQSEINRQNIIHRLITREKQYLQDLDLVESVFIKPLRAVKPPVLPPDQLEDFIDDVFGNILDLRETNRRLLEVMNVRQREEGPIIQKIGDIFLQAASDFGFAYPTYIGHLPISEKRLKDEAESNSAFRLFLEQSHRAGESPKLDLKHFLNRPSEHLQKYPVLLEAVQKETAAENTDAEFLLEAIQAIKSLQSVAQLRTFQSAMGKGTPGKWEWHDLVSPEVRATFGKKEMKRQAIIFELIKGEMSYVKDLENIYYIYIVPLRKAEPPIIPRDRLEQFIEEVFHNYAELYEHHKKLVDNLHEIQREEHPKINSITAAMFDAALNFREAYMEYIPNYPIAAYRIDDEMANNLAFKTFVDQCVRHPDAHRLDMKNFINRPIPRLLRYDLLLKGIMDETPPGHEDLESIPNVIDVIKALGKETEPGVVSAKQKVEVWRYNSNLVFKQGEAIDMDLLDPNRQLIHAGKLLRQPDGTLEWNSWSELHVLLFDNYLVMTKPKEKDGITKYVPIPLDLLTLVNFTDPPTQRSAGILRNLRVGERHDGASIAAGVSPESATDSRSVYPLTLHHNGRTGGPYILYAESAQTRTEWKQKLEEALGLRKIVQESNKVFEIEYLSRDTFVMPSITANAAGPAWNQDNQFTGKVTCSVPFSTPDGRKLVAIGCTEGVWIGFRHDPKSIRRVLHLKMVTQCAMLEDFGIFLVLADKALFAYHIEALVPSSPQGAHTAQVPQKLSGTKDVHFFSVGTLQGRTLIVYMKKKSLNSIFRVLEPVSDKINEGVKAPAGFGSRLGFRSTKSEWFRIYRDFFLPSDSFDVIFLKARIAIFCAKGFEIMNLQDFDSITIPLREDPKHAALAKRCENAKPLGMFRSNEDEFLLCYDEFGLYVDKHGEPCRSFGLIEWEGTAERVAFHPPYVVLFDSRFIEVRHVETGRLAQIIPGNEVRCTWDGRGVSPRTTNPLTLGTMRLWRLKSISS
;
A
#
# COMPACT_ATOMS: atom_id res chain seq x y z
N MET A 1 11.67 18.05 -29.76
CA MET A 1 11.78 18.03 -31.23
C MET A 1 13.17 18.50 -31.62
N GLN A 2 13.96 17.70 -32.32
CA GLN A 2 15.32 18.10 -32.72
C GLN A 2 15.26 18.75 -34.11
N LEU A 3 15.52 20.06 -34.20
CA LEU A 3 15.57 20.81 -35.47
C LEU A 3 16.47 20.11 -36.51
N ARG A 4 17.59 19.56 -36.05
CA ARG A 4 18.58 18.82 -36.87
C ARG A 4 17.97 17.68 -37.70
N ASP A 5 17.00 16.96 -37.14
CA ASP A 5 16.42 15.77 -37.80
C ASP A 5 15.48 16.14 -38.96
N LYS A 6 14.95 17.37 -38.94
CA LYS A 6 13.95 17.85 -39.91
C LYS A 6 14.53 18.77 -41.00
N VAL A 7 15.80 19.15 -40.90
CA VAL A 7 16.45 19.94 -41.95
C VAL A 7 16.87 19.01 -43.09
N PRO A 8 16.39 19.23 -44.33
CA PRO A 8 16.80 18.42 -45.47
C PRO A 8 18.30 18.63 -45.72
N ARG A 9 19.06 17.53 -45.73
CA ARG A 9 20.51 17.52 -45.91
C ARG A 9 20.87 16.78 -47.20
N GLY A 10 21.76 17.35 -47.99
CA GLY A 10 22.20 16.79 -49.26
C GLY A 10 23.65 17.13 -49.57
N THR A 11 24.08 16.82 -50.79
CA THR A 11 25.40 17.26 -51.29
C THR A 11 25.21 18.59 -52.02
N HIS A 12 25.78 19.67 -51.47
CA HIS A 12 25.73 21.01 -52.08
C HIS A 12 27.13 21.42 -52.55
N VAL A 13 27.22 22.12 -53.69
CA VAL A 13 28.51 22.57 -54.25
C VAL A 13 28.67 24.06 -54.02
N LYS A 14 29.77 24.47 -53.37
CA LYS A 14 30.17 25.87 -53.21
C LYS A 14 31.65 26.02 -53.60
N GLY A 15 31.98 27.00 -54.43
CA GLY A 15 33.35 27.20 -54.91
C GLY A 15 33.96 26.00 -55.67
N SER A 16 33.14 25.22 -56.39
CA SER A 16 33.53 23.96 -57.06
C SER A 16 33.92 22.81 -56.12
N ILE A 17 33.64 22.92 -54.82
CA ILE A 17 33.86 21.88 -53.80
C ILE A 17 32.49 21.29 -53.39
N PRO A 18 32.28 19.97 -53.47
CA PRO A 18 31.07 19.32 -52.97
C PRO A 18 31.13 19.09 -51.45
N TYR A 19 30.11 19.55 -50.73
CA TYR A 19 29.94 19.38 -49.28
C TYR A 19 28.78 18.38 -49.01
N PRO A 20 29.08 17.14 -48.60
CA PRO A 20 28.04 16.16 -48.26
C PRO A 20 27.40 16.48 -46.89
N ARG A 21 26.10 16.17 -46.75
CA ARG A 21 25.29 16.47 -45.55
C ARG A 21 25.13 17.96 -45.24
N ALA A 22 25.28 18.82 -46.24
CA ALA A 22 25.06 20.25 -46.14
C ALA A 22 23.60 20.62 -46.44
N PHE A 23 23.23 21.87 -46.13
CA PHE A 23 21.92 22.45 -46.41
C PHE A 23 22.04 23.94 -46.73
N THR A 24 21.01 24.56 -47.29
CA THR A 24 21.00 26.00 -47.62
C THR A 24 20.33 26.85 -46.54
N GLY A 25 20.53 28.17 -46.62
CA GLY A 25 19.81 29.13 -45.78
C GLY A 25 18.28 29.01 -45.90
N LYS A 26 17.78 28.72 -47.10
CA LYS A 26 16.35 28.48 -47.36
C LYS A 26 15.83 27.23 -46.64
N ASP A 27 16.63 26.17 -46.57
CA ASP A 27 16.23 24.89 -45.96
C ASP A 27 16.02 25.06 -44.45
N ILE A 28 17.01 25.64 -43.76
CA ILE A 28 16.94 25.86 -42.31
C ILE A 28 15.84 26.86 -41.93
N VAL A 29 15.65 27.94 -42.69
CA VAL A 29 14.56 28.91 -42.44
C VAL A 29 13.20 28.27 -42.68
N SER A 30 13.05 27.42 -43.69
CA SER A 30 11.80 26.70 -43.95
C SER A 30 11.47 25.68 -42.86
N THR A 31 12.45 24.91 -42.40
CA THR A 31 12.26 23.96 -41.29
C THR A 31 11.93 24.68 -39.99
N ILE A 32 12.57 25.82 -39.69
CA ILE A 32 12.22 26.62 -38.51
C ILE A 32 10.81 27.18 -38.65
N GLN A 33 10.44 27.70 -39.83
CA GLN A 33 9.10 28.22 -40.09
C GLN A 33 8.02 27.18 -39.79
N THR A 34 8.17 25.94 -40.28
CA THR A 34 7.19 24.88 -40.01
C THR A 34 7.09 24.51 -38.54
N LEU A 35 8.20 24.59 -37.79
CA LEU A 35 8.23 24.31 -36.36
C LEU A 35 7.55 25.40 -35.51
N ILE A 36 7.65 26.68 -35.91
CA ILE A 36 7.09 27.81 -35.15
C ILE A 36 5.74 28.30 -35.70
N GLN A 37 5.27 27.77 -36.84
CA GLN A 37 4.05 28.21 -37.53
C GLN A 37 2.81 28.14 -36.63
N ARG A 38 2.65 27.03 -35.90
CA ARG A 38 1.54 26.84 -34.95
C ARG A 38 1.53 27.93 -33.88
N GLU A 39 2.69 28.21 -33.29
CA GLU A 39 2.84 29.21 -32.23
C GLU A 39 2.64 30.66 -32.72
N LEU A 40 3.13 30.98 -33.92
CA LEU A 40 2.93 32.30 -34.54
C LEU A 40 1.47 32.56 -34.86
N ALA A 41 0.76 31.54 -35.35
CA ALA A 41 -0.67 31.62 -35.64
C ALA A 41 -1.51 31.74 -34.35
N ILE A 42 -1.23 30.92 -33.33
CA ILE A 42 -2.04 30.83 -32.10
C ILE A 42 -1.80 32.02 -31.16
N ASN A 43 -0.54 32.43 -30.93
CA ASN A 43 -0.22 33.40 -29.88
C ASN A 43 -0.11 34.85 -30.37
N HIS A 44 0.16 35.07 -31.67
CA HIS A 44 0.50 36.39 -32.19
C HIS A 44 -0.34 36.85 -33.38
N GLY A 45 -1.14 35.98 -34.00
CA GLY A 45 -1.96 36.34 -35.16
C GLY A 45 -1.14 36.84 -36.37
N VAL A 46 0.14 36.49 -36.43
CA VAL A 46 1.05 36.88 -37.52
C VAL A 46 0.83 35.94 -38.70
N SER A 47 0.82 36.48 -39.92
CA SER A 47 0.70 35.69 -41.14
C SER A 47 1.79 34.61 -41.21
N THR A 48 1.39 33.37 -41.49
CA THR A 48 2.29 32.22 -41.65
C THR A 48 3.23 32.34 -42.87
N ASN A 49 3.00 33.35 -43.71
CA ASN A 49 3.86 33.73 -44.84
C ASN A 49 5.04 34.63 -44.42
N ASP A 50 5.04 35.17 -43.20
CA ASP A 50 6.14 35.99 -42.70
C ASP A 50 7.28 35.11 -42.19
N ARG A 51 8.34 35.00 -43.00
CA ARG A 51 9.55 34.20 -42.72
C ARG A 51 10.60 34.96 -41.91
N ARG A 52 10.35 36.23 -41.53
CA ARG A 52 11.32 37.08 -40.82
C ARG A 52 11.65 36.55 -39.43
N VAL A 53 10.65 36.00 -38.72
CA VAL A 53 10.86 35.42 -37.38
C VAL A 53 11.71 34.16 -37.47
N ALA A 54 11.41 33.25 -38.41
CA ALA A 54 12.22 32.07 -38.66
C ALA A 54 13.66 32.42 -39.08
N LEU A 55 13.83 33.45 -39.91
CA LEU A 55 15.14 33.98 -40.30
C LEU A 55 15.92 34.52 -39.09
N GLN A 56 15.26 35.21 -38.15
CA GLN A 56 15.91 35.71 -36.95
C GLN A 56 16.32 34.58 -35.99
N VAL A 57 15.49 33.55 -35.84
CA VAL A 57 15.82 32.33 -35.09
C VAL A 57 17.03 31.63 -35.72
N ALA A 58 17.02 31.45 -37.04
CA ALA A 58 18.13 30.85 -37.78
C ALA A 58 19.45 31.62 -37.58
N ARG A 59 19.41 32.96 -37.64
CA ARG A 59 20.58 33.81 -37.36
C ARG A 59 21.08 33.68 -35.92
N SER A 60 20.17 33.58 -34.95
CA SER A 60 20.54 33.35 -33.56
C SER A 60 21.28 32.01 -33.40
N LEU A 61 20.76 30.95 -34.02
CA LEU A 61 21.39 29.62 -34.01
C LEU A 61 22.74 29.61 -34.73
N GLN A 62 22.88 30.32 -35.85
CA GLN A 62 24.16 30.53 -36.53
C GLN A 62 25.17 31.26 -35.62
N SER A 63 24.74 32.33 -34.91
CA SER A 63 25.61 33.11 -34.02
C SER A 63 26.10 32.33 -32.80
N GLN A 64 25.31 31.34 -32.36
CA GLN A 64 25.66 30.41 -31.28
C GLN A 64 26.44 29.20 -31.79
N LEU A 65 26.85 29.20 -33.06
CA LEU A 65 27.59 28.10 -33.69
C LEU A 65 26.83 26.77 -33.53
N PHE A 66 25.52 26.77 -33.76
CA PHE A 66 24.79 25.49 -33.89
C PHE A 66 25.05 24.86 -35.26
N PHE A 67 25.21 25.71 -36.27
CA PHE A 67 25.66 25.38 -37.61
C PHE A 67 26.48 26.53 -38.16
N TYR A 68 27.32 26.25 -39.17
CA TYR A 68 28.26 27.21 -39.74
C TYR A 68 28.19 27.20 -41.27
N GLU A 69 28.58 28.30 -41.88
CA GLU A 69 28.72 28.44 -43.33
C GLU A 69 30.02 27.77 -43.78
N VAL A 70 29.99 26.93 -44.82
CA VAL A 70 31.10 26.00 -45.13
C VAL A 70 32.43 26.67 -45.45
N GLU A 71 32.43 27.92 -45.91
CA GLU A 71 33.65 28.72 -46.17
C GLU A 71 34.06 29.59 -44.98
N TRP A 72 33.36 29.49 -43.84
CA TRP A 72 33.54 30.35 -42.67
C TRP A 72 33.46 31.84 -42.97
N GLY A 73 32.74 32.21 -44.04
CA GLY A 73 32.42 33.59 -44.33
C GLY A 73 31.57 34.15 -43.20
N GLY A 74 32.02 35.22 -42.56
CA GLY A 74 31.27 35.93 -41.52
C GLY A 74 30.01 36.63 -42.02
N ARG A 75 29.39 36.13 -43.09
CA ARG A 75 28.14 36.63 -43.65
C ARG A 75 26.97 36.20 -42.80
N VAL A 76 26.10 37.16 -42.51
CA VAL A 76 24.85 36.93 -41.79
C VAL A 76 23.93 36.06 -42.65
N LEU A 77 23.36 35.00 -42.08
CA LEU A 77 22.47 34.10 -42.80
C LEU A 77 21.33 34.82 -43.50
N GLN A 78 21.11 34.43 -44.75
CA GLN A 78 20.03 34.91 -45.61
C GLN A 78 19.08 33.74 -45.95
N ASP A 79 17.80 34.06 -46.14
CA ASP A 79 16.79 33.11 -46.61
C ASP A 79 16.95 32.91 -48.13
N GLY A 80 17.94 32.11 -48.50
CA GLY A 80 18.34 31.90 -49.89
C GLY A 80 19.14 30.61 -50.07
N VAL A 81 19.43 30.29 -51.34
CA VAL A 81 20.12 29.04 -51.73
C VAL A 81 21.61 29.24 -52.03
N GLU A 82 22.12 30.48 -51.95
CA GLU A 82 23.48 30.82 -52.35
C GLU A 82 24.54 30.36 -51.34
N ASP A 83 24.20 30.42 -50.05
CA ASP A 83 25.10 30.01 -48.98
C ASP A 83 24.80 28.59 -48.52
N VAL A 84 25.87 27.83 -48.30
CA VAL A 84 25.85 26.43 -47.91
C VAL A 84 26.32 26.32 -46.46
N TYR A 85 25.56 25.60 -45.66
CA TYR A 85 25.76 25.46 -44.21
C TYR A 85 25.87 23.98 -43.81
N MET A 86 26.57 23.72 -42.71
CA MET A 86 26.71 22.40 -42.08
C MET A 86 26.61 22.50 -40.56
N PHE A 87 26.13 21.43 -39.91
CA PHE A 87 26.19 21.32 -38.44
C PHE A 87 27.63 21.01 -37.99
N LEU A 88 28.04 21.53 -36.82
CA LEU A 88 29.41 21.35 -36.31
C LEU A 88 29.84 19.90 -36.14
N ASP A 89 28.94 19.04 -35.68
CA ASP A 89 29.25 17.62 -35.47
C ASP A 89 29.45 16.83 -36.78
N ASP A 90 29.10 17.42 -37.93
CA ASP A 90 29.22 16.75 -39.22
C ASP A 90 30.64 16.87 -39.83
N GLN A 91 31.57 17.51 -39.11
CA GLN A 91 32.96 17.75 -39.53
C GLN A 91 33.91 16.57 -39.27
N GLU A 92 33.61 15.67 -38.32
CA GLU A 92 34.51 14.58 -37.93
C GLU A 92 34.13 13.25 -38.60
N GLY A 93 34.91 12.86 -39.60
CA GLY A 93 34.94 11.49 -40.10
C GLY A 93 35.63 10.57 -39.08
N GLY A 94 34.86 9.96 -38.18
CA GLY A 94 35.36 8.98 -37.23
C GLY A 94 34.23 8.20 -36.57
N SER A 95 34.27 6.88 -36.71
CA SER A 95 33.47 5.92 -35.96
C SER A 95 33.66 6.10 -34.45
N GLU A 96 32.56 6.01 -33.69
CA GLU A 96 32.54 5.78 -32.23
C GLU A 96 33.47 6.65 -31.36
N ALA A 97 33.16 7.95 -31.27
CA ALA A 97 33.60 8.77 -30.16
C ALA A 97 32.41 9.54 -29.57
N VAL A 98 32.03 9.12 -28.35
CA VAL A 98 31.31 9.82 -27.28
C VAL A 98 30.67 11.17 -27.67
N ARG A 99 29.33 11.21 -27.71
CA ARG A 99 28.51 12.43 -27.84
C ARG A 99 28.52 13.24 -26.54
N GLU A 100 29.67 13.73 -26.12
CA GLU A 100 29.80 14.70 -25.01
C GLU A 100 30.00 16.11 -25.58
N ARG A 101 28.90 16.71 -26.07
CA ARG A 101 28.65 18.15 -25.99
C ARG A 101 27.16 18.35 -25.74
N GLU A 102 26.80 18.38 -24.47
CA GLU A 102 25.42 18.41 -23.98
C GLU A 102 24.87 19.83 -23.74
N GLU A 103 25.51 20.87 -24.28
CA GLU A 103 24.97 22.24 -24.21
C GLU A 103 24.32 22.60 -25.55
N LEU A 104 23.02 22.28 -25.66
CA LEU A 104 22.17 22.81 -26.73
C LEU A 104 22.13 24.35 -26.66
N PRO A 105 22.01 25.05 -27.80
CA PRO A 105 21.77 26.49 -27.82
C PRO A 105 20.56 26.84 -26.94
N THR A 106 20.77 27.66 -25.91
CA THR A 106 19.69 28.16 -25.04
C THR A 106 19.47 29.64 -25.30
N GLY A 107 18.21 30.05 -25.39
CA GLY A 107 17.87 31.45 -25.65
C GLY A 107 16.38 31.72 -25.55
N VAL A 108 16.04 32.95 -25.17
CA VAL A 108 14.65 33.43 -25.13
C VAL A 108 14.39 34.29 -26.36
N ILE A 109 13.47 33.85 -27.20
CA ILE A 109 13.03 34.61 -28.38
C ILE A 109 11.79 35.39 -28.00
N THR A 110 11.98 36.62 -27.53
CA THR A 110 10.90 37.49 -27.01
C THR A 110 9.80 37.77 -28.02
N MET A 111 10.09 37.69 -29.32
CA MET A 111 9.11 37.79 -30.41
C MET A 111 8.08 36.63 -30.41
N LEU A 112 8.42 35.47 -29.83
CA LEU A 112 7.53 34.31 -29.71
C LEU A 112 6.78 34.27 -28.37
N THR A 113 7.14 35.10 -27.40
CA THR A 113 6.52 35.15 -26.07
C THR A 113 5.36 36.15 -26.00
N ARG A 114 4.32 35.84 -25.22
CA ARG A 114 3.23 36.81 -24.94
C ARG A 114 3.80 38.04 -24.22
N CYS A 115 3.22 39.20 -24.49
CA CYS A 115 3.56 40.41 -23.75
C CYS A 115 3.13 40.25 -22.28
N TYR A 116 3.96 40.72 -21.34
CA TYR A 116 3.62 40.73 -19.91
C TYR A 116 2.41 41.62 -19.56
N SER A 117 1.96 42.45 -20.50
CA SER A 117 0.80 43.33 -20.32
C SER A 117 -0.51 42.54 -20.50
N PRO A 118 -1.39 42.48 -19.47
CA PRO A 118 -2.70 41.83 -19.58
C PRO A 118 -3.63 42.48 -20.60
N SER A 119 -3.41 43.75 -20.92
CA SER A 119 -4.17 44.52 -21.92
C SER A 119 -3.57 44.45 -23.34
N CYS A 120 -2.55 43.60 -23.55
CA CYS A 120 -1.97 43.37 -24.86
C CYS A 120 -2.84 42.36 -25.64
N GLY A 121 -3.93 42.86 -26.24
CA GLY A 121 -4.90 42.15 -27.09
C GLY A 121 -5.93 43.14 -27.64
N ASP A 122 -6.50 42.86 -28.81
CA ASP A 122 -7.62 43.59 -29.43
C ASP A 122 -7.41 45.08 -29.73
N GLY A 123 -6.52 45.41 -30.67
CA GLY A 123 -6.51 46.73 -31.33
C GLY A 123 -6.09 47.94 -30.49
N ILE A 124 -5.71 47.75 -29.22
CA ILE A 124 -5.21 48.81 -28.33
C ILE A 124 -3.67 48.81 -28.33
N PRO A 125 -3.00 49.96 -28.55
CA PRO A 125 -1.54 50.03 -28.51
C PRO A 125 -1.01 49.69 -27.12
N CYS A 126 -0.18 48.66 -27.06
CA CYS A 126 0.40 48.17 -25.81
C CYS A 126 1.32 49.23 -25.16
N TYR A 127 1.22 49.41 -23.84
CA TYR A 127 2.04 50.39 -23.13
C TYR A 127 3.54 50.02 -23.10
N SER A 128 3.86 48.72 -23.13
CA SER A 128 5.23 48.21 -23.09
C SER A 128 6.04 48.71 -24.29
N TYR A 129 7.14 49.41 -24.00
CA TYR A 129 8.00 50.07 -25.00
C TYR A 129 8.62 49.09 -26.01
N THR A 130 8.84 47.85 -25.59
CA THR A 130 9.44 46.78 -26.42
C THR A 130 8.40 45.82 -27.00
N CYS A 131 7.10 46.12 -26.89
CA CYS A 131 6.05 45.23 -27.39
C CYS A 131 6.06 45.20 -28.93
N PRO A 132 6.13 44.00 -29.55
CA PRO A 132 6.05 43.85 -31.00
C PRO A 132 4.74 44.44 -31.59
N ARG A 133 3.68 44.52 -30.78
CA ARG A 133 2.36 45.04 -31.17
C ARG A 133 2.23 46.57 -31.11
N LYS A 134 3.26 47.30 -30.64
CA LYS A 134 3.23 48.77 -30.52
C LYS A 134 3.61 49.50 -31.82
N GLY A 135 4.19 48.78 -32.78
CA GLY A 135 4.45 49.23 -34.16
C GLY A 135 5.51 50.32 -34.31
N ASN A 136 6.73 49.94 -34.74
CA ASN A 136 7.63 50.74 -35.60
C ASN A 136 8.99 50.04 -35.83
N TYR A 137 9.02 48.91 -36.53
CA TYR A 137 10.24 48.49 -37.23
C TYR A 137 9.90 47.98 -38.64
N ILE A 138 10.29 48.83 -39.61
CA ILE A 138 10.40 48.62 -41.06
C ILE A 138 9.10 48.74 -41.87
N THR A 139 8.99 49.91 -42.48
CA THR A 139 8.05 50.40 -43.50
C THR A 139 7.72 49.36 -44.57
N ALA A 140 6.47 48.90 -44.61
CA ALA A 140 5.88 48.28 -45.79
C ALA A 140 5.11 49.36 -46.56
N GLN A 141 5.48 49.54 -47.82
CA GLN A 141 4.77 50.39 -48.76
C GLN A 141 3.29 49.98 -48.81
N GLN A 142 2.42 50.99 -48.79
CA GLN A 142 0.99 50.85 -48.95
C GLN A 142 0.69 50.19 -50.29
N VAL A 143 0.16 48.97 -50.24
CA VAL A 143 -0.64 48.40 -51.33
C VAL A 143 -2.02 49.04 -51.22
N PRO A 144 -2.59 49.61 -52.30
CA PRO A 144 -3.91 50.24 -52.25
C PRO A 144 -4.98 49.20 -51.88
N PRO A 145 -6.12 49.62 -51.30
CA PRO A 145 -7.12 48.71 -50.78
C PRO A 145 -7.72 47.90 -51.94
N ALA A 146 -7.62 46.57 -51.83
CA ALA A 146 -8.36 45.66 -52.69
C ALA A 146 -9.86 45.84 -52.43
N GLU A 147 -10.61 46.03 -53.50
CA GLU A 147 -12.05 46.17 -53.53
C GLU A 147 -12.74 44.99 -52.81
N THR A 148 -13.82 45.31 -52.11
CA THR A 148 -14.78 44.36 -51.53
C THR A 148 -15.16 43.27 -52.54
N PRO A 149 -15.12 41.97 -52.18
CA PRO A 149 -15.72 40.94 -53.02
C PRO A 149 -17.24 41.17 -53.03
N PRO A 150 -17.91 41.06 -54.18
CA PRO A 150 -19.36 41.10 -54.21
C PRO A 150 -19.94 39.87 -53.49
N GLU A 151 -21.07 40.06 -52.83
CA GLU A 151 -21.95 38.99 -52.38
C GLU A 151 -22.22 38.03 -53.56
N VAL A 152 -21.81 36.77 -53.42
CA VAL A 152 -22.11 35.74 -54.42
C VAL A 152 -23.46 35.13 -54.05
N THR A 153 -24.50 35.63 -54.72
CA THR A 153 -25.75 34.91 -54.88
C THR A 153 -25.50 33.57 -55.56
N THR A 154 -26.11 32.52 -55.01
CA THR A 154 -26.13 31.17 -55.58
C THR A 154 -26.84 31.17 -56.94
N ASP A 155 -26.07 31.22 -58.03
CA ASP A 155 -26.47 30.71 -59.33
C ASP A 155 -25.29 29.91 -59.89
N GLU A 156 -25.47 28.60 -60.06
CA GLU A 156 -24.52 27.72 -60.72
C GLU A 156 -24.45 28.12 -62.22
N GLU A 157 -23.59 29.07 -62.55
CA GLU A 157 -23.27 29.36 -63.95
C GLU A 157 -22.39 28.23 -64.50
N GLU A 158 -22.95 27.41 -65.39
CA GLU A 158 -22.20 26.42 -66.15
C GLU A 158 -21.02 27.08 -66.87
N TRP A 159 -19.81 26.51 -66.74
CA TRP A 159 -18.57 26.97 -67.40
C TRP A 159 -18.77 27.28 -68.89
N THR A 160 -19.65 26.53 -69.56
CA THR A 160 -20.06 26.70 -70.95
C THR A 160 -20.66 28.08 -71.27
N LYS A 161 -21.23 28.79 -70.28
CA LYS A 161 -21.79 30.16 -70.44
C LYS A 161 -20.71 31.24 -70.37
N SER A 162 -19.53 30.93 -69.83
CA SER A 162 -18.42 31.87 -69.61
C SER A 162 -17.40 31.92 -70.76
N ILE A 163 -17.59 31.11 -71.82
CA ILE A 163 -16.64 30.94 -72.93
C ILE A 163 -17.26 31.37 -74.26
N ASP A 164 -16.40 31.87 -75.16
CA ASP A 164 -16.75 32.18 -76.55
C ASP A 164 -17.31 30.93 -77.27
N PRO A 165 -18.52 30.99 -77.86
CA PRO A 165 -19.14 29.90 -78.61
C PRO A 165 -18.23 29.26 -79.68
N VAL A 166 -17.30 30.04 -80.26
CA VAL A 166 -16.37 29.57 -81.29
C VAL A 166 -15.34 28.55 -80.76
N VAL A 167 -15.01 28.62 -79.46
CA VAL A 167 -14.11 27.66 -78.80
C VAL A 167 -14.86 26.38 -78.46
N LEU A 168 -16.13 26.48 -78.03
CA LEU A 168 -17.00 25.35 -77.72
C LEU A 168 -17.29 24.47 -78.93
N GLU A 169 -17.53 25.04 -80.12
CA GLU A 169 -17.77 24.27 -81.36
C GLU A 169 -16.56 23.44 -81.81
N LYS A 170 -15.34 23.78 -81.38
CA LYS A 170 -14.09 23.10 -81.79
C LYS A 170 -13.67 21.97 -80.86
N LEU A 171 -14.31 21.82 -79.70
CA LEU A 171 -13.94 20.82 -78.71
C LEU A 171 -14.75 19.53 -78.86
N PRO A 172 -14.13 18.35 -78.69
CA PRO A 172 -14.88 17.11 -78.63
C PRO A 172 -15.76 17.08 -77.37
N GLN A 173 -16.90 16.38 -77.45
CA GLN A 173 -17.87 16.30 -76.36
C GLN A 173 -17.25 15.75 -75.05
N SER A 174 -16.28 14.84 -75.15
CA SER A 174 -15.54 14.32 -73.99
C SER A 174 -14.72 15.40 -73.28
N GLU A 175 -14.12 16.33 -74.03
CA GLU A 175 -13.35 17.43 -73.43
C GLU A 175 -14.28 18.46 -72.76
N ILE A 176 -15.44 18.75 -73.37
CA ILE A 176 -16.48 19.59 -72.75
C ILE A 176 -16.93 18.96 -71.42
N ASN A 177 -17.18 17.65 -71.39
CA ASN A 177 -17.53 16.93 -70.18
C ASN A 177 -16.41 16.97 -69.14
N ARG A 178 -15.15 16.73 -69.56
CA ARG A 178 -13.96 16.78 -68.71
C ARG A 178 -13.81 18.15 -68.03
N GLN A 179 -13.90 19.24 -68.79
CA GLN A 179 -13.82 20.60 -68.27
C GLN A 179 -14.98 20.91 -67.30
N ASN A 180 -16.22 20.50 -67.64
CA ASN A 180 -17.35 20.64 -66.73
C ASN A 180 -17.16 19.91 -65.38
N ILE A 181 -16.44 18.78 -65.37
CA ILE A 181 -16.12 18.06 -64.13
C ILE A 181 -15.01 18.80 -63.36
N ILE A 182 -13.95 19.26 -64.04
CA ILE A 182 -12.83 20.01 -63.41
C ILE A 182 -13.34 21.32 -62.77
N HIS A 183 -14.13 22.11 -63.49
CA HIS A 183 -14.68 23.36 -62.95
C HIS A 183 -15.63 23.10 -61.77
N ARG A 184 -16.46 22.05 -61.83
CA ARG A 184 -17.29 21.63 -60.69
C ARG A 184 -16.44 21.19 -59.49
N LEU A 185 -15.32 20.52 -59.73
CA LEU A 185 -14.38 20.13 -58.70
C LEU A 185 -13.77 21.35 -57.99
N ILE A 186 -13.36 22.39 -58.73
CA ILE A 186 -12.82 23.64 -58.17
C ILE A 186 -13.87 24.36 -57.33
N THR A 187 -15.10 24.49 -57.85
CA THR A 187 -16.21 25.11 -57.10
C THR A 187 -16.55 24.35 -55.82
N ARG A 188 -16.53 23.01 -55.87
CA ARG A 188 -16.75 22.17 -54.67
C ARG A 188 -15.64 22.33 -53.65
N GLU A 189 -14.38 22.44 -54.08
CA GLU A 189 -13.26 22.67 -53.17
C GLU A 189 -13.38 24.03 -52.47
N LYS A 190 -13.81 25.07 -53.20
CA LYS A 190 -14.11 26.39 -52.63
C LYS A 190 -15.20 26.32 -51.56
N GLN A 191 -16.28 25.58 -51.82
CA GLN A 191 -17.34 25.38 -50.82
C GLN A 191 -16.83 24.61 -49.59
N TYR A 192 -16.02 23.57 -49.79
CA TYR A 192 -15.48 22.80 -48.68
C TYR A 192 -14.56 23.65 -47.78
N LEU A 193 -13.74 24.53 -48.35
CA LEU A 193 -12.95 25.47 -47.56
C LEU A 193 -13.80 26.46 -46.76
N GLN A 194 -14.90 26.94 -47.34
CA GLN A 194 -15.87 27.76 -46.60
C GLN A 194 -16.46 26.99 -45.42
N ASP A 195 -16.81 25.71 -45.61
CA ASP A 195 -17.29 24.84 -44.53
C ASP A 195 -16.25 24.74 -43.39
N LEU A 196 -14.95 24.62 -43.71
CA LEU A 196 -13.87 24.59 -42.72
C LEU A 196 -13.65 25.94 -42.01
N ASP A 197 -13.77 27.05 -42.72
CA ASP A 197 -13.67 28.41 -42.15
C ASP A 197 -14.84 28.70 -41.17
N LEU A 198 -16.02 28.13 -41.43
CA LEU A 198 -17.16 28.19 -40.51
C LEU A 198 -16.84 27.49 -39.19
N VAL A 199 -16.07 26.39 -39.19
CA VAL A 199 -15.70 25.72 -37.92
C VAL A 199 -14.91 26.64 -37.00
N GLU A 200 -13.93 27.36 -37.55
CA GLU A 200 -13.11 28.29 -36.77
C GLU A 200 -13.91 29.52 -36.32
N SER A 201 -14.71 30.10 -37.21
CA SER A 201 -15.41 31.37 -36.98
C SER A 201 -16.69 31.23 -36.15
N VAL A 202 -17.43 30.12 -36.27
CA VAL A 202 -18.72 29.90 -35.59
C VAL A 202 -18.57 29.12 -34.28
N PHE A 203 -17.59 28.21 -34.19
CA PHE A 203 -17.43 27.36 -33.00
C PHE A 203 -16.17 27.69 -32.20
N ILE A 204 -14.97 27.60 -32.80
CA ILE A 204 -13.72 27.71 -32.05
C ILE A 204 -13.52 29.13 -31.45
N LYS A 205 -13.59 30.18 -32.28
CA LYS A 205 -13.42 31.57 -31.80
C LYS A 205 -14.50 31.99 -30.81
N PRO A 206 -15.80 31.73 -31.04
CA PRO A 206 -16.86 32.08 -30.09
C PRO A 206 -16.76 31.31 -28.78
N LEU A 207 -16.38 30.02 -28.79
CA LEU A 207 -16.20 29.23 -27.57
C LEU A 207 -15.12 29.81 -26.66
N ARG A 208 -14.04 30.39 -27.25
CA ARG A 208 -13.00 31.11 -26.50
C ARG A 208 -13.43 32.49 -25.99
N ALA A 209 -14.34 33.16 -26.69
CA ALA A 209 -14.73 34.54 -26.39
C ALA A 209 -15.95 34.68 -25.47
N VAL A 210 -16.73 33.61 -25.29
CA VAL A 210 -18.02 33.64 -24.57
C VAL A 210 -17.84 34.02 -23.09
N LYS A 211 -18.72 34.90 -22.58
CA LYS A 211 -18.75 35.34 -21.18
C LYS A 211 -20.18 35.25 -20.61
N PRO A 212 -20.41 34.55 -19.48
CA PRO A 212 -19.43 33.79 -18.69
C PRO A 212 -18.87 32.57 -19.46
N PRO A 213 -17.68 32.05 -19.09
CA PRO A 213 -17.08 30.90 -19.74
C PRO A 213 -18.02 29.69 -19.71
N VAL A 214 -18.20 29.04 -20.85
CA VAL A 214 -19.02 27.83 -21.00
C VAL A 214 -18.32 26.58 -20.45
N LEU A 215 -16.98 26.59 -20.50
CA LEU A 215 -16.10 25.58 -19.93
C LEU A 215 -15.15 26.25 -18.93
N PRO A 216 -14.66 25.52 -17.91
CA PRO A 216 -13.59 25.99 -17.05
C PRO A 216 -12.36 26.42 -17.88
N PRO A 217 -11.74 27.59 -17.61
CA PRO A 217 -10.63 28.11 -18.41
C PRO A 217 -9.43 27.16 -18.51
N ASP A 218 -9.23 26.35 -17.48
CA ASP A 218 -8.20 25.30 -17.38
C ASP A 218 -8.48 24.08 -18.28
N GLN A 219 -9.73 23.85 -18.67
CA GLN A 219 -10.14 22.69 -19.50
C GLN A 219 -10.52 23.07 -20.93
N LEU A 220 -10.62 24.36 -21.23
CA LEU A 220 -11.11 24.86 -22.51
C LEU A 220 -10.21 24.47 -23.68
N GLU A 221 -8.89 24.65 -23.55
CA GLU A 221 -7.95 24.33 -24.64
C GLU A 221 -7.82 22.82 -24.85
N ASP A 222 -7.81 22.02 -23.77
CA ASP A 222 -7.86 20.56 -23.87
C ASP A 222 -9.12 20.08 -24.59
N PHE A 223 -10.27 20.67 -24.28
CA PHE A 223 -11.53 20.37 -24.97
C PHE A 223 -11.47 20.74 -26.46
N ILE A 224 -10.86 21.88 -26.81
CA ILE A 224 -10.71 22.29 -28.21
C ILE A 224 -9.82 21.31 -28.97
N ASP A 225 -8.70 20.92 -28.39
CA ASP A 225 -7.78 19.95 -29.00
C ASP A 225 -8.46 18.56 -29.14
N ASP A 226 -9.22 18.12 -28.14
CA ASP A 226 -9.97 16.85 -28.19
C ASP A 226 -11.08 16.86 -29.26
N VAL A 227 -11.82 17.95 -29.43
CA VAL A 227 -13.00 18.00 -30.32
C VAL A 227 -12.65 18.41 -31.75
N PHE A 228 -11.70 19.32 -31.94
CA PHE A 228 -11.38 19.86 -33.27
C PHE A 228 -10.07 19.30 -33.84
N GLY A 229 -9.23 18.68 -33.02
CA GLY A 229 -7.97 18.06 -33.45
C GLY A 229 -7.13 19.00 -34.33
N ASN A 230 -6.62 18.47 -35.44
CA ASN A 230 -5.83 19.23 -36.41
C ASN A 230 -6.66 19.82 -37.57
N ILE A 231 -7.92 20.19 -37.35
CA ILE A 231 -8.79 20.73 -38.43
C ILE A 231 -8.24 21.99 -39.09
N LEU A 232 -7.46 22.80 -38.36
CA LEU A 232 -6.84 24.00 -38.90
C LEU A 232 -5.70 23.67 -39.89
N ASP A 233 -5.00 22.56 -39.67
CA ASP A 233 -3.99 22.06 -40.61
C ASP A 233 -4.66 21.55 -41.89
N LEU A 234 -5.81 20.87 -41.76
CA LEU A 234 -6.63 20.48 -42.91
C LEU A 234 -7.08 21.70 -43.72
N ARG A 235 -7.58 22.74 -43.07
CA ARG A 235 -7.97 23.96 -43.75
C ARG A 235 -6.82 24.53 -44.58
N GLU A 236 -5.62 24.58 -43.99
CA GLU A 236 -4.45 25.16 -44.65
C GLU A 236 -3.98 24.33 -45.85
N THR A 237 -3.98 22.99 -45.76
CA THR A 237 -3.59 22.14 -46.91
C THR A 237 -4.59 22.24 -48.05
N ASN A 238 -5.90 22.24 -47.76
CA ASN A 238 -6.93 22.38 -48.79
C ASN A 238 -6.92 23.81 -49.39
N ARG A 239 -6.58 24.85 -48.62
CA ARG A 239 -6.42 26.22 -49.12
C ARG A 239 -5.34 26.29 -50.19
N ARG A 240 -4.19 25.67 -49.94
CA ARG A 240 -3.08 25.59 -50.91
C ARG A 240 -3.51 24.84 -52.18
N LEU A 241 -4.21 23.72 -52.05
CA LEU A 241 -4.78 23.00 -53.19
C LEU A 241 -5.66 23.93 -54.04
N LEU A 242 -6.60 24.65 -53.43
CA LEU A 242 -7.47 25.59 -54.15
C LEU A 242 -6.70 26.74 -54.79
N GLU A 243 -5.70 27.30 -54.10
CA GLU A 243 -4.84 28.36 -54.65
C GLU A 243 -4.11 27.90 -55.92
N VAL A 244 -3.51 26.70 -55.89
CA VAL A 244 -2.82 26.11 -57.05
C VAL A 244 -3.80 25.84 -58.20
N MET A 245 -4.99 25.32 -57.92
CA MET A 245 -6.03 25.14 -58.94
C MET A 245 -6.49 26.46 -59.56
N ASN A 246 -6.66 27.51 -58.75
CA ASN A 246 -7.03 28.85 -59.24
C ASN A 246 -5.91 29.48 -60.08
N VAL A 247 -4.64 29.25 -59.74
CA VAL A 247 -3.50 29.65 -60.58
C VAL A 247 -3.57 28.94 -61.93
N ARG A 248 -3.75 27.61 -61.94
CA ARG A 248 -3.90 26.80 -63.16
C ARG A 248 -5.06 27.27 -64.04
N GLN A 249 -6.21 27.56 -63.42
CA GLN A 249 -7.39 28.07 -64.12
C GLN A 249 -7.15 29.44 -64.78
N ARG A 250 -6.31 30.29 -64.18
CA ARG A 250 -5.92 31.60 -64.75
C ARG A 250 -4.88 31.47 -65.87
N GLU A 251 -3.94 30.55 -65.74
CA GLU A 251 -2.84 30.37 -66.70
C GLU A 251 -3.25 29.59 -67.96
N GLU A 252 -4.07 28.55 -67.80
CA GLU A 252 -4.51 27.66 -68.89
C GLU A 252 -5.94 27.92 -69.37
N GLY A 253 -6.66 28.87 -68.75
CA GLY A 253 -8.02 29.22 -69.14
C GLY A 253 -8.12 29.61 -70.63
N PRO A 254 -9.11 29.09 -71.39
CA PRO A 254 -10.36 28.45 -70.94
C PRO A 254 -10.34 26.91 -70.79
N ILE A 255 -9.25 26.20 -71.13
CA ILE A 255 -9.19 24.72 -71.15
C ILE A 255 -8.00 24.23 -70.32
N ILE A 256 -8.30 23.63 -69.16
CA ILE A 256 -7.28 23.09 -68.26
C ILE A 256 -6.72 21.79 -68.84
N GLN A 257 -5.41 21.76 -69.11
CA GLN A 257 -4.74 20.62 -69.73
C GLN A 257 -4.48 19.52 -68.70
N LYS A 258 -4.00 19.88 -67.50
CA LYS A 258 -3.67 18.91 -66.44
C LYS A 258 -4.25 19.32 -65.10
N ILE A 259 -4.79 18.34 -64.38
CA ILE A 259 -5.26 18.51 -63.00
C ILE A 259 -4.73 17.39 -62.09
N GLY A 260 -4.38 16.22 -62.65
CA GLY A 260 -3.86 15.08 -61.91
C GLY A 260 -2.55 15.39 -61.20
N ASP A 261 -1.67 16.21 -61.80
CA ASP A 261 -0.39 16.62 -61.21
C ASP A 261 -0.58 17.43 -59.92
N ILE A 262 -1.57 18.32 -59.91
CA ILE A 262 -1.93 19.12 -58.73
C ILE A 262 -2.44 18.20 -57.61
N PHE A 263 -3.31 17.24 -57.94
CA PHE A 263 -3.84 16.30 -56.95
C PHE A 263 -2.81 15.31 -56.44
N LEU A 264 -1.87 14.88 -57.28
CA LEU A 264 -0.76 14.03 -56.88
C LEU A 264 0.15 14.77 -55.88
N GLN A 265 0.46 16.04 -56.14
CA GLN A 265 1.20 16.88 -55.20
C GLN A 265 0.40 17.09 -53.89
N ALA A 266 -0.89 17.40 -54.00
CA ALA A 266 -1.75 17.60 -52.83
C ALA A 266 -1.90 16.33 -51.97
N ALA A 267 -1.88 15.14 -52.59
CA ALA A 267 -1.89 13.87 -51.85
C ALA A 267 -0.70 13.75 -50.88
N SER A 268 0.46 14.33 -51.24
CA SER A 268 1.63 14.37 -50.34
C SER A 268 1.37 15.28 -49.12
N ASP A 269 0.79 16.46 -49.35
CA ASP A 269 0.43 17.40 -48.28
C ASP A 269 -0.70 16.84 -47.38
N PHE A 270 -1.61 16.06 -47.96
CA PHE A 270 -2.69 15.38 -47.25
C PHE A 270 -2.20 14.20 -46.41
N GLY A 271 -1.03 13.63 -46.72
CA GLY A 271 -0.40 12.48 -46.07
C GLY A 271 -0.38 12.54 -44.54
N PHE A 272 -0.19 13.73 -43.99
CA PHE A 272 -0.21 13.94 -42.54
C PHE A 272 -1.57 14.45 -42.03
N ALA A 273 -2.17 15.42 -42.72
CA ALA A 273 -3.31 16.17 -42.19
C ALA A 273 -4.59 15.32 -42.10
N TYR A 274 -4.96 14.63 -43.19
CA TYR A 274 -6.22 13.86 -43.25
C TYR A 274 -6.20 12.61 -42.38
N PRO A 275 -5.17 11.74 -42.43
CA PRO A 275 -5.16 10.56 -41.57
C PRO A 275 -5.15 10.91 -40.08
N THR A 276 -4.44 11.96 -39.68
CA THR A 276 -4.41 12.42 -38.28
C THR A 276 -5.80 12.85 -37.82
N TYR A 277 -6.48 13.68 -38.62
CA TYR A 277 -7.81 14.17 -38.27
C TYR A 277 -8.86 13.05 -38.22
N ILE A 278 -8.92 12.22 -39.27
CA ILE A 278 -9.90 11.14 -39.37
C ILE A 278 -9.67 10.09 -38.28
N GLY A 279 -8.41 9.81 -37.94
CA GLY A 279 -8.06 8.94 -36.82
C GLY A 279 -8.57 9.47 -35.47
N HIS A 280 -8.49 10.78 -35.25
CA HIS A 280 -8.93 11.45 -34.02
C HIS A 280 -10.46 11.62 -33.92
N LEU A 281 -11.17 11.61 -35.05
CA LEU A 281 -12.61 11.85 -35.13
C LEU A 281 -13.47 11.04 -34.13
N PRO A 282 -13.23 9.74 -33.86
CA PRO A 282 -13.99 9.01 -32.85
C PRO A 282 -13.84 9.57 -31.42
N ILE A 283 -12.66 10.09 -31.08
CA ILE A 283 -12.40 10.74 -29.79
C ILE A 283 -13.18 12.05 -29.73
N SER A 284 -13.11 12.84 -30.80
CA SER A 284 -13.84 14.10 -30.93
C SER A 284 -15.34 13.92 -30.79
N GLU A 285 -15.94 12.94 -31.48
CA GLU A 285 -17.37 12.66 -31.37
C GLU A 285 -17.78 12.26 -29.96
N LYS A 286 -16.96 11.44 -29.28
CA LYS A 286 -17.22 11.04 -27.90
C LYS A 286 -17.14 12.23 -26.94
N ARG A 287 -16.04 13.00 -26.99
CA ARG A 287 -15.83 14.16 -26.10
C ARG A 287 -16.93 15.19 -26.27
N LEU A 288 -17.32 15.48 -27.52
CA LEU A 288 -18.43 16.37 -27.84
C LEU A 288 -19.74 15.88 -27.24
N LYS A 289 -20.03 14.58 -27.36
CA LYS A 289 -21.24 13.97 -26.82
C LYS A 289 -21.27 14.02 -25.28
N ASP A 290 -20.20 13.58 -24.63
CA ASP A 290 -20.11 13.53 -23.17
C ASP A 290 -20.28 14.93 -22.54
N GLU A 291 -19.67 15.96 -23.16
CA GLU A 291 -19.82 17.35 -22.71
C GLU A 291 -21.22 17.89 -22.98
N ALA A 292 -21.82 17.61 -24.14
CA ALA A 292 -23.19 18.02 -24.44
C ALA A 292 -24.25 17.38 -23.52
N GLU A 293 -24.00 16.16 -23.03
CA GLU A 293 -24.88 15.46 -22.08
C GLU A 293 -24.72 16.01 -20.65
N SER A 294 -23.48 16.27 -20.22
CA SER A 294 -23.15 16.67 -18.84
C SER A 294 -23.24 18.17 -18.56
N ASN A 295 -23.02 19.02 -19.57
CA ASN A 295 -22.94 20.48 -19.42
C ASN A 295 -24.07 21.22 -20.16
N SER A 296 -25.02 21.78 -19.40
CA SER A 296 -26.16 22.51 -19.97
C SER A 296 -25.77 23.85 -20.61
N ALA A 297 -24.74 24.54 -20.11
CA ALA A 297 -24.25 25.80 -20.70
C ALA A 297 -23.64 25.55 -22.08
N PHE A 298 -22.88 24.46 -22.22
CA PHE A 298 -22.31 24.04 -23.51
C PHE A 298 -23.39 23.67 -24.53
N ARG A 299 -24.45 22.97 -24.10
CA ARG A 299 -25.60 22.67 -24.96
C ARG A 299 -26.28 23.94 -25.49
N LEU A 300 -26.50 24.93 -24.62
CA LEU A 300 -27.06 26.22 -25.02
C LEU A 300 -26.14 26.99 -25.97
N PHE A 301 -24.83 26.90 -25.77
CA PHE A 301 -23.84 27.48 -26.70
C PHE A 301 -23.93 26.85 -28.09
N LEU A 302 -24.06 25.52 -28.19
CA LEU A 302 -24.25 24.83 -29.47
C LEU A 302 -25.54 25.28 -30.17
N GLU A 303 -26.64 25.39 -29.44
CA GLU A 303 -27.92 25.89 -29.99
C GLU A 303 -27.83 27.34 -30.47
N GLN A 304 -27.13 28.21 -29.75
CA GLN A 304 -26.93 29.61 -30.14
C GLN A 304 -26.01 29.75 -31.36
N SER A 305 -24.92 28.98 -31.40
CA SER A 305 -23.98 28.96 -32.52
C SER A 305 -24.66 28.45 -33.79
N HIS A 306 -25.56 27.47 -33.68
CA HIS A 306 -26.38 26.98 -34.80
C HIS A 306 -27.32 28.06 -35.37
N ARG A 307 -27.85 28.96 -34.53
CA ARG A 307 -28.72 30.07 -34.97
C ARG A 307 -27.96 31.24 -35.58
N ALA A 308 -26.67 31.39 -35.25
CA ALA A 308 -25.82 32.48 -35.72
C ALA A 308 -25.16 32.19 -37.08
N GLY A 309 -25.08 30.93 -37.50
CA GLY A 309 -24.53 30.54 -38.81
C GLY A 309 -25.48 30.86 -39.96
N GLU A 310 -24.95 31.35 -41.09
CA GLU A 310 -25.68 31.65 -42.33
C GLU A 310 -26.28 30.40 -43.03
N SER A 311 -26.11 29.20 -42.46
CA SER A 311 -26.57 27.92 -43.00
C SER A 311 -27.50 27.18 -42.02
N PRO A 312 -28.84 27.29 -42.16
CA PRO A 312 -29.82 26.84 -41.16
C PRO A 312 -29.99 25.31 -40.98
N LYS A 313 -29.08 24.46 -41.46
CA LYS A 313 -29.32 23.02 -41.60
C LYS A 313 -28.24 22.07 -41.05
N LEU A 314 -27.07 22.56 -40.62
CA LEU A 314 -25.93 21.69 -40.30
C LEU A 314 -25.48 21.86 -38.83
N ASP A 315 -25.45 20.75 -38.10
CA ASP A 315 -24.99 20.64 -36.71
C ASP A 315 -23.44 20.56 -36.66
N LEU A 316 -22.80 20.90 -35.53
CA LEU A 316 -21.33 20.81 -35.37
C LEU A 316 -20.80 19.42 -35.75
N LYS A 317 -21.55 18.37 -35.41
CA LYS A 317 -21.23 16.99 -35.80
C LYS A 317 -21.10 16.82 -37.32
N HIS A 318 -21.90 17.52 -38.11
CA HIS A 318 -21.81 17.49 -39.57
C HIS A 318 -20.47 18.07 -40.05
N PHE A 319 -20.08 19.23 -39.53
CA PHE A 319 -18.80 19.85 -39.87
C PHE A 319 -17.61 18.99 -39.47
N LEU A 320 -17.67 18.32 -38.32
CA LEU A 320 -16.59 17.42 -37.88
C LEU A 320 -16.43 16.19 -38.80
N ASN A 321 -17.53 15.67 -39.35
CA ASN A 321 -17.52 14.54 -40.28
C ASN A 321 -17.13 14.93 -41.72
N ARG A 322 -17.23 16.23 -42.06
CA ARG A 322 -17.03 16.75 -43.42
C ARG A 322 -15.68 16.38 -44.04
N PRO A 323 -14.53 16.44 -43.33
CA PRO A 323 -13.25 16.05 -43.91
C PRO A 323 -13.16 14.57 -44.30
N SER A 324 -13.78 13.68 -43.52
CA SER A 324 -13.81 12.25 -43.84
C SER A 324 -14.61 12.01 -45.13
N GLU A 325 -15.80 12.61 -45.24
CA GLU A 325 -16.63 12.52 -46.43
C GLU A 325 -15.96 13.13 -47.67
N HIS A 326 -15.22 14.24 -47.49
CA HIS A 326 -14.56 14.92 -48.60
C HIS A 326 -13.40 14.11 -49.17
N LEU A 327 -12.56 13.53 -48.29
CA LEU A 327 -11.49 12.62 -48.70
C LEU A 327 -12.03 11.41 -49.49
N GLN A 328 -13.20 10.90 -49.12
CA GLN A 328 -13.88 9.80 -49.82
C GLN A 328 -14.36 10.17 -51.23
N LYS A 329 -14.66 11.45 -51.48
CA LYS A 329 -15.21 11.92 -52.76
C LYS A 329 -14.13 12.18 -53.81
N TYR A 330 -12.89 12.48 -53.42
CA TYR A 330 -11.82 12.79 -54.38
C TYR A 330 -11.58 11.68 -55.41
N PRO A 331 -11.42 10.38 -55.06
CA PRO A 331 -11.20 9.34 -56.06
C PRO A 331 -12.34 9.25 -57.08
N VAL A 332 -13.59 9.36 -56.63
CA VAL A 332 -14.78 9.30 -57.52
C VAL A 332 -14.77 10.46 -58.52
N LEU A 333 -14.40 11.66 -58.07
CA LEU A 333 -14.31 12.84 -58.93
C LEU A 333 -13.14 12.73 -59.93
N LEU A 334 -11.98 12.26 -59.48
CA LEU A 334 -10.82 12.07 -60.34
C LEU A 334 -11.03 10.92 -61.34
N GLU A 335 -11.70 9.83 -60.96
CA GLU A 335 -12.11 8.75 -61.87
C GLU A 335 -13.07 9.27 -62.95
N ALA A 336 -13.97 10.19 -62.60
CA ALA A 336 -14.84 10.83 -63.58
C ALA A 336 -14.06 11.70 -64.57
N VAL A 337 -13.03 12.43 -64.11
CA VAL A 337 -12.11 13.17 -65.00
C VAL A 337 -11.32 12.20 -65.88
N GLN A 338 -10.78 11.13 -65.30
CA GLN A 338 -9.98 10.11 -65.99
C GLN A 338 -10.78 9.45 -67.13
N LYS A 339 -12.05 9.12 -66.88
CA LYS A 339 -12.93 8.47 -67.87
C LYS A 339 -13.15 9.32 -69.12
N GLU A 340 -13.21 10.64 -68.96
CA GLU A 340 -13.38 11.59 -70.06
C GLU A 340 -12.04 12.07 -70.66
N THR A 341 -10.91 11.66 -70.08
CA THR A 341 -9.55 12.03 -70.54
C THR A 341 -9.08 11.08 -71.64
N ALA A 342 -8.62 11.64 -72.77
CA ALA A 342 -8.09 10.84 -73.88
C ALA A 342 -6.79 10.10 -73.50
N ALA A 343 -6.58 8.90 -74.03
CA ALA A 343 -5.40 8.08 -73.73
C ALA A 343 -4.06 8.74 -74.14
N GLU A 344 -4.09 9.66 -75.09
CA GLU A 344 -2.92 10.44 -75.55
C GLU A 344 -2.66 11.70 -74.70
N ASN A 345 -3.55 12.03 -73.75
CA ASN A 345 -3.39 13.19 -72.88
C ASN A 345 -2.40 12.87 -71.75
N THR A 346 -1.41 13.76 -71.54
CA THR A 346 -0.41 13.63 -70.47
C THR A 346 -0.98 13.59 -69.05
N ASP A 347 -2.22 14.00 -68.85
CA ASP A 347 -2.91 13.99 -67.55
C ASP A 347 -3.40 12.58 -67.15
N ALA A 348 -3.53 11.64 -68.09
CA ALA A 348 -4.07 10.31 -67.82
C ALA A 348 -3.26 9.50 -66.80
N GLU A 349 -1.93 9.57 -66.89
CA GLU A 349 -1.00 8.91 -65.95
C GLU A 349 -1.05 9.59 -64.57
N PHE A 350 -0.97 10.92 -64.53
CA PHE A 350 -1.06 11.68 -63.28
C PHE A 350 -2.39 11.46 -62.55
N LEU A 351 -3.51 11.38 -63.28
CA LEU A 351 -4.82 11.08 -62.69
C LEU A 351 -4.84 9.68 -62.06
N LEU A 352 -4.26 8.68 -62.72
CA LEU A 352 -4.19 7.32 -62.19
C LEU A 352 -3.34 7.26 -60.91
N GLU A 353 -2.17 7.90 -60.91
CA GLU A 353 -1.30 8.01 -59.75
C GLU A 353 -1.98 8.78 -58.59
N ALA A 354 -2.64 9.90 -58.89
CA ALA A 354 -3.35 10.70 -57.90
C ALA A 354 -4.53 9.94 -57.27
N ILE A 355 -5.32 9.22 -58.08
CA ILE A 355 -6.41 8.35 -57.59
C ILE A 355 -5.85 7.32 -56.62
N GLN A 356 -4.74 6.67 -56.98
CA GLN A 356 -4.14 5.63 -56.15
C GLN A 356 -3.51 6.18 -54.87
N ALA A 357 -2.85 7.35 -54.96
CA ALA A 357 -2.29 8.04 -53.80
C ALA A 357 -3.41 8.41 -52.80
N ILE A 358 -4.53 8.98 -53.26
CA ILE A 358 -5.65 9.33 -52.38
C ILE A 358 -6.36 8.09 -51.80
N LYS A 359 -6.52 7.01 -52.58
CA LYS A 359 -7.01 5.72 -52.05
C LYS A 359 -6.10 5.17 -50.96
N SER A 360 -4.78 5.31 -51.10
CA SER A 360 -3.82 4.95 -50.06
C SER A 360 -3.96 5.82 -48.80
N LEU A 361 -4.23 7.12 -48.94
CA LEU A 361 -4.51 7.98 -47.78
C LEU A 361 -5.75 7.52 -47.00
N GLN A 362 -6.79 7.05 -47.70
CA GLN A 362 -8.00 6.52 -47.06
C GLN A 362 -7.70 5.26 -46.25
N SER A 363 -6.85 4.34 -46.75
CA SER A 363 -6.47 3.15 -45.97
C SER A 363 -5.64 3.52 -44.74
N VAL A 364 -4.72 4.48 -44.85
CA VAL A 364 -3.96 5.00 -43.69
C VAL A 364 -4.89 5.68 -42.68
N ALA A 365 -5.89 6.43 -43.14
CA ALA A 365 -6.89 7.05 -42.27
C ALA A 365 -7.76 6.01 -41.54
N GLN A 366 -8.17 4.94 -42.22
CA GLN A 366 -8.89 3.81 -41.61
C GLN A 366 -8.03 3.11 -40.55
N LEU A 367 -6.74 2.85 -40.85
CA LEU A 367 -5.81 2.29 -39.88
C LEU A 367 -5.67 3.18 -38.64
N ARG A 368 -5.53 4.50 -38.80
CA ARG A 368 -5.48 5.42 -37.66
C ARG A 368 -6.78 5.47 -36.85
N THR A 369 -7.92 5.31 -37.53
CA THR A 369 -9.23 5.19 -36.87
C THR A 369 -9.30 3.91 -36.02
N PHE A 370 -8.81 2.79 -36.55
CA PHE A 370 -8.68 1.54 -35.80
C PHE A 370 -7.81 1.72 -34.56
N GLN A 371 -6.61 2.28 -34.72
CA GLN A 371 -5.65 2.52 -33.63
C GLN A 371 -6.25 3.40 -32.53
N SER A 372 -6.86 4.53 -32.90
CA SER A 372 -7.44 5.49 -31.95
C SER A 372 -8.69 4.96 -31.24
N ALA A 373 -9.40 4.02 -31.86
CA ALA A 373 -10.55 3.39 -31.24
C ALA A 373 -10.19 2.50 -30.04
N MET A 374 -8.94 2.03 -29.94
CA MET A 374 -8.44 1.21 -28.80
C MET A 374 -9.39 0.05 -28.43
N GLY A 375 -9.92 -0.65 -29.45
CA GLY A 375 -10.86 -1.77 -29.27
C GLY A 375 -12.33 -1.37 -29.01
N LYS A 376 -12.66 -0.08 -29.01
CA LYS A 376 -14.03 0.40 -28.76
C LYS A 376 -14.82 0.70 -30.04
N GLY A 377 -16.15 0.70 -29.90
CA GLY A 377 -17.07 1.07 -30.97
C GLY A 377 -17.04 0.13 -32.18
N THR A 378 -17.50 0.63 -33.32
CA THR A 378 -17.47 -0.13 -34.59
C THR A 378 -16.05 -0.34 -35.11
N PRO A 379 -15.14 0.67 -35.12
CA PRO A 379 -13.78 0.47 -35.62
C PRO A 379 -12.98 -0.54 -34.79
N GLY A 380 -13.21 -0.62 -33.48
CA GLY A 380 -12.58 -1.62 -32.63
C GLY A 380 -12.97 -3.07 -32.94
N LYS A 381 -14.03 -3.30 -33.72
CA LYS A 381 -14.43 -4.65 -34.16
C LYS A 381 -13.77 -5.07 -35.47
N TRP A 382 -13.14 -4.15 -36.20
CA TRP A 382 -12.49 -4.47 -37.46
C TRP A 382 -11.39 -5.51 -37.26
N GLU A 383 -11.24 -6.34 -38.29
CA GLU A 383 -10.18 -7.32 -38.43
C GLU A 383 -9.22 -6.88 -39.53
N TRP A 384 -8.05 -7.53 -39.63
CA TRP A 384 -7.04 -7.21 -40.66
C TRP A 384 -7.64 -7.12 -42.07
N HIS A 385 -8.54 -8.05 -42.40
CA HIS A 385 -9.14 -8.12 -43.73
C HIS A 385 -10.15 -7.01 -44.03
N ASP A 386 -10.64 -6.28 -43.03
CA ASP A 386 -11.53 -5.11 -43.21
C ASP A 386 -10.73 -3.84 -43.57
N LEU A 387 -9.45 -3.80 -43.16
CA LEU A 387 -8.55 -2.67 -43.37
C LEU A 387 -7.74 -2.78 -44.67
N VAL A 388 -7.73 -3.95 -45.29
CA VAL A 388 -6.97 -4.22 -46.52
C VAL A 388 -7.94 -4.47 -47.68
N SER A 389 -7.74 -3.73 -48.79
CA SER A 389 -8.61 -3.84 -49.96
C SER A 389 -8.61 -5.26 -50.57
N PRO A 390 -9.69 -5.69 -51.25
CA PRO A 390 -9.73 -6.98 -51.93
C PRO A 390 -8.59 -7.20 -52.93
N GLU A 391 -8.21 -6.15 -53.65
CA GLU A 391 -7.13 -6.16 -54.65
C GLU A 391 -5.77 -6.45 -54.00
N VAL A 392 -5.49 -5.78 -52.88
CA VAL A 392 -4.24 -5.97 -52.15
C VAL A 392 -4.23 -7.33 -51.46
N ARG A 393 -5.34 -7.80 -50.88
CA ARG A 393 -5.42 -9.15 -50.29
C ARG A 393 -5.13 -10.26 -51.30
N ALA A 394 -5.48 -10.07 -52.58
CA ALA A 394 -5.20 -11.04 -53.63
C ALA A 394 -3.70 -11.21 -53.92
N THR A 395 -2.84 -10.27 -53.52
CA THR A 395 -1.38 -10.39 -53.68
C THR A 395 -0.73 -11.24 -52.59
N PHE A 396 -1.46 -11.63 -51.54
CA PHE A 396 -0.94 -12.42 -50.42
C PHE A 396 -1.25 -13.91 -50.58
N GLY A 397 -0.31 -14.76 -50.15
CA GLY A 397 -0.56 -16.19 -49.97
C GLY A 397 -1.47 -16.46 -48.76
N LYS A 398 -2.23 -17.56 -48.78
CA LYS A 398 -3.17 -17.92 -47.68
C LYS A 398 -2.52 -17.98 -46.30
N LYS A 399 -1.29 -18.53 -46.22
CA LYS A 399 -0.51 -18.57 -44.96
C LYS A 399 -0.19 -17.17 -44.45
N GLU A 400 0.28 -16.30 -45.34
CA GLU A 400 0.62 -14.92 -44.98
C GLU A 400 -0.61 -14.13 -44.52
N MET A 401 -1.76 -14.29 -45.19
CA MET A 401 -3.02 -13.68 -44.72
C MET A 401 -3.36 -14.11 -43.29
N LYS A 402 -3.16 -15.39 -42.96
CA LYS A 402 -3.40 -15.91 -41.62
C LYS A 402 -2.38 -15.38 -40.61
N ARG A 403 -1.10 -15.31 -40.98
CA ARG A 403 -0.05 -14.69 -40.17
C ARG A 403 -0.38 -13.22 -39.83
N GLN A 404 -0.75 -12.42 -40.83
CA GLN A 404 -1.14 -11.03 -40.64
C GLN A 404 -2.38 -10.90 -39.75
N ALA A 405 -3.37 -11.79 -39.88
CA ALA A 405 -4.54 -11.81 -39.00
C ALA A 405 -4.18 -12.07 -37.53
N ILE A 406 -3.24 -12.99 -37.25
CA ILE A 406 -2.79 -13.28 -35.87
C ILE A 406 -1.98 -12.11 -35.29
N ILE A 407 -1.13 -11.45 -36.08
CA ILE A 407 -0.43 -10.22 -35.67
C ILE A 407 -1.45 -9.14 -35.29
N PHE A 408 -2.49 -8.95 -36.12
CA PHE A 408 -3.55 -8.00 -35.84
C PHE A 408 -4.35 -8.35 -34.58
N GLU A 409 -4.64 -9.64 -34.36
CA GLU A 409 -5.28 -10.13 -33.15
C GLU A 409 -4.45 -9.80 -31.89
N LEU A 410 -3.13 -9.93 -31.96
CA LEU A 410 -2.23 -9.56 -30.87
C LEU A 410 -2.31 -8.07 -30.55
N ILE A 411 -2.21 -7.21 -31.57
CA ILE A 411 -2.25 -5.75 -31.41
C ILE A 411 -3.63 -5.32 -30.87
N LYS A 412 -4.72 -5.82 -31.45
CA LYS A 412 -6.09 -5.55 -31.00
C LYS A 412 -6.32 -6.00 -29.56
N GLY A 413 -5.81 -7.18 -29.20
CA GLY A 413 -5.86 -7.69 -27.83
C GLY A 413 -5.06 -6.81 -26.86
N GLU A 414 -3.97 -6.20 -27.32
CA GLU A 414 -3.13 -5.33 -26.52
C GLU A 414 -3.78 -3.97 -26.28
N MET A 415 -4.35 -3.37 -27.32
CA MET A 415 -5.15 -2.14 -27.21
C MET A 415 -6.28 -2.29 -26.18
N SER A 416 -6.99 -3.42 -26.23
CA SER A 416 -8.07 -3.72 -25.29
C SER A 416 -7.56 -3.88 -23.86
N TYR A 417 -6.40 -4.54 -23.69
CA TYR A 417 -5.80 -4.76 -22.38
C TYR A 417 -5.28 -3.46 -21.73
N VAL A 418 -4.59 -2.60 -22.50
CA VAL A 418 -4.18 -1.27 -22.02
C VAL A 418 -5.40 -0.45 -21.60
N LYS A 419 -6.50 -0.55 -22.35
CA LYS A 419 -7.73 0.14 -21.99
C LYS A 419 -8.37 -0.42 -20.71
N ASP A 420 -8.31 -1.72 -20.49
CA ASP A 420 -8.77 -2.34 -19.24
C ASP A 420 -7.94 -1.86 -18.04
N LEU A 421 -6.60 -1.75 -18.19
CA LEU A 421 -5.73 -1.20 -17.15
C LEU A 421 -6.03 0.28 -16.86
N GLU A 422 -6.26 1.09 -17.90
CA GLU A 422 -6.65 2.49 -17.75
C GLU A 422 -8.00 2.63 -17.02
N ASN A 423 -8.95 1.76 -17.35
CA ASN A 423 -10.26 1.75 -16.73
C ASN A 423 -10.19 1.47 -15.21
N ILE A 424 -9.13 0.83 -14.69
CA ILE A 424 -8.94 0.67 -13.25
C ILE A 424 -8.94 2.04 -12.54
N TYR A 425 -8.22 3.00 -13.13
CA TYR A 425 -8.12 4.35 -12.59
C TYR A 425 -9.47 5.07 -12.60
N TYR A 426 -10.17 5.06 -13.73
CA TYR A 426 -11.40 5.84 -13.93
C TYR A 426 -12.64 5.19 -13.31
N ILE A 427 -12.76 3.87 -13.31
CA ILE A 427 -13.94 3.16 -12.80
C ILE A 427 -13.86 2.93 -11.29
N TYR A 428 -12.65 2.75 -10.74
CA TYR A 428 -12.49 2.38 -9.34
C TYR A 428 -11.77 3.45 -8.51
N ILE A 429 -10.54 3.82 -8.86
CA ILE A 429 -9.68 4.65 -7.99
C ILE A 429 -10.21 6.09 -7.86
N VAL A 430 -10.51 6.75 -8.99
CA VAL A 430 -11.02 8.14 -8.96
C VAL A 430 -12.37 8.23 -8.23
N PRO A 431 -13.37 7.38 -8.53
CA PRO A 431 -14.62 7.37 -7.77
C PRO A 431 -14.45 7.11 -6.28
N LEU A 432 -13.58 6.16 -5.87
CA LEU A 432 -13.30 5.91 -4.45
C LEU A 432 -12.69 7.13 -3.75
N ARG A 433 -11.76 7.85 -4.41
CA ARG A 433 -11.15 9.07 -3.88
C ARG A 433 -12.10 10.28 -3.86
N LYS A 434 -13.01 10.40 -4.83
CA LYS A 434 -13.92 11.55 -4.95
C LYS A 434 -15.27 11.37 -4.25
N ALA A 435 -15.61 10.17 -3.79
CA ALA A 435 -16.90 9.91 -3.16
C ALA A 435 -17.15 10.76 -1.90
N GLU A 436 -18.34 11.36 -1.84
CA GLU A 436 -18.86 12.08 -0.68
C GLU A 436 -20.33 11.65 -0.42
N PRO A 437 -20.64 11.04 0.75
CA PRO A 437 -19.72 10.65 1.84
C PRO A 437 -18.69 9.58 1.39
N PRO A 438 -17.54 9.47 2.07
CA PRO A 438 -16.49 8.52 1.70
C PRO A 438 -16.98 7.07 1.80
N ILE A 439 -16.75 6.28 0.74
CA ILE A 439 -17.14 4.85 0.68
C ILE A 439 -16.28 4.01 1.64
N ILE A 440 -14.98 4.28 1.67
CA ILE A 440 -14.02 3.73 2.62
C ILE A 440 -13.50 4.90 3.48
N PRO A 441 -13.37 4.76 4.81
CA PRO A 441 -12.79 5.78 5.68
C PRO A 441 -11.47 6.35 5.13
N ARG A 442 -11.32 7.67 5.18
CA ARG A 442 -10.22 8.41 4.51
C ARG A 442 -8.84 8.03 5.02
N ASP A 443 -8.74 7.69 6.30
CA ASP A 443 -7.52 7.25 7.00
C ASP A 443 -6.98 5.91 6.48
N ARG A 444 -7.83 5.05 5.91
CA ARG A 444 -7.44 3.73 5.38
C ARG A 444 -7.57 3.59 3.87
N LEU A 445 -8.14 4.59 3.18
CA LEU A 445 -8.43 4.52 1.75
C LEU A 445 -7.16 4.34 0.92
N GLU A 446 -6.10 5.11 1.19
CA GLU A 446 -4.86 5.03 0.40
C GLU A 446 -4.17 3.68 0.59
N GLN A 447 -4.13 3.15 1.83
CA GLN A 447 -3.62 1.80 2.09
C GLN A 447 -4.45 0.74 1.34
N PHE A 448 -5.77 0.87 1.31
CA PHE A 448 -6.62 -0.05 0.55
C PHE A 448 -6.32 0.01 -0.95
N ILE A 449 -6.16 1.21 -1.51
CA ILE A 449 -5.81 1.39 -2.93
C ILE A 449 -4.45 0.75 -3.25
N GLU A 450 -3.46 0.96 -2.40
CA GLU A 450 -2.12 0.39 -2.53
C GLU A 450 -2.15 -1.15 -2.47
N GLU A 451 -2.85 -1.73 -1.49
CA GLU A 451 -2.93 -3.19 -1.34
C GLU A 451 -3.74 -3.87 -2.46
N VAL A 452 -4.76 -3.19 -3.02
CA VAL A 452 -5.66 -3.77 -4.05
C VAL A 452 -5.14 -3.58 -5.46
N PHE A 453 -4.67 -2.38 -5.81
CA PHE A 453 -4.25 -2.05 -7.17
C PHE A 453 -2.72 -2.05 -7.34
N HIS A 454 -1.97 -1.92 -6.24
CA HIS A 454 -0.51 -1.98 -6.20
C HIS A 454 0.15 -1.21 -7.36
N ASN A 455 1.09 -1.82 -8.08
CA ASN A 455 1.82 -1.21 -9.18
C ASN A 455 1.12 -1.35 -10.55
N TYR A 456 -0.22 -1.43 -10.62
CA TYR A 456 -0.93 -1.52 -11.90
C TYR A 456 -0.60 -0.37 -12.87
N ALA A 457 -0.28 0.82 -12.35
CA ALA A 457 0.05 1.99 -13.16
C ALA A 457 1.37 1.78 -13.93
N GLU A 458 2.35 1.11 -13.32
CA GLU A 458 3.60 0.75 -13.99
C GLU A 458 3.35 -0.24 -15.14
N LEU A 459 2.50 -1.26 -14.90
CA LEU A 459 2.04 -2.15 -15.97
C LEU A 459 1.34 -1.39 -17.08
N TYR A 460 0.45 -0.44 -16.76
CA TYR A 460 -0.22 0.40 -17.76
C TYR A 460 0.79 1.14 -18.64
N GLU A 461 1.81 1.78 -18.06
CA GLU A 461 2.81 2.52 -18.84
C GLU A 461 3.63 1.60 -19.75
N HIS A 462 4.08 0.45 -19.27
CA HIS A 462 4.82 -0.51 -20.11
C HIS A 462 3.99 -1.02 -21.28
N HIS A 463 2.74 -1.41 -21.02
CA HIS A 463 1.85 -1.94 -22.05
C HIS A 463 1.37 -0.85 -23.02
N LYS A 464 1.19 0.38 -22.55
CA LYS A 464 0.93 1.55 -23.41
C LYS A 464 2.09 1.80 -24.37
N LYS A 465 3.33 1.78 -23.87
CA LYS A 465 4.53 1.88 -24.71
C LYS A 465 4.60 0.77 -25.76
N LEU A 466 4.24 -0.46 -25.39
CA LEU A 466 4.15 -1.57 -26.35
C LEU A 466 3.08 -1.30 -27.44
N VAL A 467 1.89 -0.82 -27.07
CA VAL A 467 0.86 -0.42 -28.06
C VAL A 467 1.39 0.67 -28.99
N ASP A 468 2.04 1.69 -28.46
CA ASP A 468 2.57 2.80 -29.26
C ASP A 468 3.61 2.32 -30.29
N ASN A 469 4.53 1.43 -29.88
CA ASN A 469 5.50 0.79 -30.77
C ASN A 469 4.82 -0.09 -31.83
N LEU A 470 3.82 -0.90 -31.43
CA LEU A 470 3.08 -1.75 -32.37
C LEU A 470 2.27 -0.92 -33.38
N HIS A 471 1.71 0.21 -32.94
CA HIS A 471 1.03 1.15 -33.80
C HIS A 471 1.98 1.83 -34.78
N GLU A 472 3.22 2.10 -34.38
CA GLU A 472 4.27 2.62 -35.27
C GLU A 472 4.63 1.62 -36.36
N ILE A 473 4.90 0.37 -36.00
CA ILE A 473 5.14 -0.73 -36.95
C ILE A 473 3.97 -0.87 -37.93
N GLN A 474 2.72 -0.81 -37.43
CA GLN A 474 1.54 -0.81 -38.30
C GLN A 474 1.52 0.37 -39.27
N ARG A 475 1.87 1.59 -38.85
CA ARG A 475 1.85 2.76 -39.75
C ARG A 475 2.91 2.66 -40.85
N GLU A 476 4.05 2.03 -40.56
CA GLU A 476 5.16 1.91 -41.50
C GLU A 476 5.01 0.72 -42.46
N GLU A 477 4.51 -0.41 -41.97
CA GLU A 477 4.55 -1.68 -42.71
C GLU A 477 3.17 -2.18 -43.18
N HIS A 478 2.06 -1.62 -42.68
CA HIS A 478 0.72 -2.05 -43.13
C HIS A 478 0.55 -1.79 -44.64
N PRO A 479 0.05 -2.77 -45.43
CA PRO A 479 -0.75 -3.93 -45.01
C PRO A 479 0.00 -5.23 -44.70
N LYS A 480 1.33 -5.26 -44.84
CA LYS A 480 2.17 -6.44 -44.60
C LYS A 480 3.23 -6.17 -43.53
N ILE A 481 2.93 -6.53 -42.30
CA ILE A 481 3.89 -6.41 -41.19
C ILE A 481 4.95 -7.51 -41.31
N ASN A 482 6.22 -7.11 -41.34
CA ASN A 482 7.36 -8.00 -41.42
C ASN A 482 7.58 -8.71 -40.07
N SER A 483 7.76 -7.99 -38.97
CA SER A 483 7.91 -8.58 -37.64
C SER A 483 7.44 -7.64 -36.53
N ILE A 484 6.91 -8.22 -35.45
CA ILE A 484 6.65 -7.52 -34.17
C ILE A 484 7.51 -8.06 -33.03
N THR A 485 8.39 -9.01 -33.33
CA THR A 485 9.09 -9.82 -32.34
C THR A 485 10.06 -8.97 -31.51
N ALA A 486 10.75 -8.00 -32.15
CA ALA A 486 11.64 -7.08 -31.45
C ALA A 486 10.91 -6.20 -30.42
N ALA A 487 9.76 -5.63 -30.79
CA ALA A 487 8.93 -4.84 -29.88
C ALA A 487 8.39 -5.69 -28.71
N MET A 488 7.98 -6.92 -28.99
CA MET A 488 7.53 -7.87 -27.96
C MET A 488 8.67 -8.29 -27.02
N PHE A 489 9.89 -8.48 -27.54
CA PHE A 489 11.06 -8.82 -26.73
C PHE A 489 11.46 -7.67 -25.81
N ASP A 490 11.56 -6.45 -26.34
CA ASP A 490 11.84 -5.25 -25.54
C ASP A 490 10.79 -5.06 -24.44
N ALA A 491 9.50 -5.22 -24.76
CA ALA A 491 8.44 -5.15 -23.76
C ALA A 491 8.59 -6.24 -22.69
N ALA A 492 8.86 -7.49 -23.09
CA ALA A 492 9.02 -8.61 -22.16
C ALA A 492 10.17 -8.42 -21.16
N LEU A 493 11.26 -7.78 -21.59
CA LEU A 493 12.37 -7.42 -20.72
C LEU A 493 12.02 -6.25 -19.78
N ASN A 494 11.32 -5.23 -20.30
CA ASN A 494 11.03 -4.01 -19.56
C ASN A 494 9.94 -4.17 -18.51
N PHE A 495 8.88 -4.96 -18.74
CA PHE A 495 7.81 -5.15 -17.75
C PHE A 495 8.11 -6.25 -16.72
N ARG A 496 9.28 -6.91 -16.80
CA ARG A 496 9.62 -8.06 -15.94
C ARG A 496 9.48 -7.74 -14.46
N GLU A 497 10.11 -6.65 -14.00
CA GLU A 497 10.09 -6.25 -12.59
C GLU A 497 8.67 -5.89 -12.13
N ALA A 498 7.92 -5.16 -12.95
CA ALA A 498 6.53 -4.81 -12.65
C ALA A 498 5.65 -6.05 -12.41
N TYR A 499 5.79 -7.10 -13.24
CA TYR A 499 5.06 -8.36 -13.05
C TYR A 499 5.55 -9.19 -11.86
N MET A 500 6.85 -9.12 -11.53
CA MET A 500 7.44 -9.77 -10.35
C MET A 500 6.86 -9.24 -9.04
N GLU A 501 6.40 -8.00 -9.02
CA GLU A 501 5.72 -7.38 -7.88
C GLU A 501 4.20 -7.58 -7.94
N TYR A 502 3.59 -7.35 -9.11
CA TYR A 502 2.14 -7.36 -9.25
C TYR A 502 1.51 -8.74 -9.04
N ILE A 503 2.06 -9.80 -9.67
CA ILE A 503 1.47 -11.14 -9.65
C ILE A 503 1.42 -11.71 -8.21
N PRO A 504 2.51 -11.67 -7.41
CA PRO A 504 2.47 -12.09 -6.02
C PRO A 504 1.44 -11.36 -5.16
N ASN A 505 1.09 -10.10 -5.48
CA ASN A 505 0.09 -9.35 -4.71
C ASN A 505 -1.37 -9.74 -5.02
N TYR A 506 -1.66 -10.34 -6.17
CA TYR A 506 -3.03 -10.65 -6.57
C TYR A 506 -3.86 -11.40 -5.49
N PRO A 507 -3.34 -12.43 -4.79
CA PRO A 507 -4.06 -13.07 -3.68
C PRO A 507 -4.44 -12.12 -2.54
N ILE A 508 -3.54 -11.18 -2.20
CA ILE A 508 -3.76 -10.15 -1.17
C ILE A 508 -4.87 -9.20 -1.63
N ALA A 509 -4.76 -8.66 -2.84
CA ALA A 509 -5.76 -7.77 -3.42
C ALA A 509 -7.15 -8.41 -3.46
N ALA A 510 -7.25 -9.66 -3.94
CA ALA A 510 -8.50 -10.39 -4.00
C ALA A 510 -9.13 -10.58 -2.61
N TYR A 511 -8.32 -10.92 -1.60
CA TYR A 511 -8.79 -11.03 -0.21
C TYR A 511 -9.28 -9.70 0.34
N ARG A 512 -8.56 -8.59 0.13
CA ARG A 512 -8.95 -7.27 0.62
C ARG A 512 -10.27 -6.80 0.02
N ILE A 513 -10.50 -7.05 -1.26
CA ILE A 513 -11.79 -6.76 -1.89
C ILE A 513 -12.90 -7.58 -1.21
N ASP A 514 -12.69 -8.89 -1.02
CA ASP A 514 -13.71 -9.76 -0.43
C ASP A 514 -14.01 -9.39 1.04
N ASP A 515 -12.97 -9.08 1.83
CA ASP A 515 -13.08 -8.64 3.23
C ASP A 515 -13.82 -7.30 3.34
N GLU A 516 -13.49 -6.34 2.46
CA GLU A 516 -14.16 -5.05 2.44
C GLU A 516 -15.62 -5.19 1.99
N MET A 517 -15.92 -6.02 0.99
CA MET A 517 -17.29 -6.27 0.56
C MET A 517 -18.14 -6.97 1.63
N ALA A 518 -17.52 -7.79 2.48
CA ALA A 518 -18.21 -8.47 3.58
C ALA A 518 -18.52 -7.53 4.75
N ASN A 519 -17.61 -6.60 5.05
CA ASN A 519 -17.67 -5.74 6.24
C ASN A 519 -18.21 -4.32 5.95
N ASN A 520 -18.24 -3.88 4.69
CA ASN A 520 -18.66 -2.53 4.29
C ASN A 520 -19.74 -2.57 3.18
N LEU A 521 -20.99 -2.32 3.57
CA LEU A 521 -22.13 -2.29 2.64
C LEU A 521 -22.03 -1.18 1.58
N ALA A 522 -21.43 -0.04 1.92
CA ALA A 522 -21.24 1.07 0.97
C ALA A 522 -20.26 0.66 -0.13
N PHE A 523 -19.15 0.02 0.24
CA PHE A 523 -18.17 -0.51 -0.72
C PHE A 523 -18.78 -1.61 -1.59
N LYS A 524 -19.53 -2.55 -1.00
CA LYS A 524 -20.24 -3.58 -1.77
C LYS A 524 -21.17 -2.98 -2.83
N THR A 525 -21.99 -2.00 -2.43
CA THR A 525 -22.91 -1.31 -3.33
C THR A 525 -22.16 -0.58 -4.44
N PHE A 526 -21.03 0.06 -4.12
CA PHE A 526 -20.16 0.70 -5.09
C PHE A 526 -19.61 -0.29 -6.13
N VAL A 527 -19.06 -1.42 -5.69
CA VAL A 527 -18.54 -2.46 -6.61
C VAL A 527 -19.66 -2.97 -7.53
N ASP A 528 -20.86 -3.25 -6.99
CA ASP A 528 -22.02 -3.70 -7.78
C ASP A 528 -22.46 -2.66 -8.83
N GLN A 529 -22.30 -1.37 -8.55
CA GLN A 529 -22.58 -0.29 -9.51
C GLN A 529 -21.51 -0.21 -10.60
N CYS A 530 -20.22 -0.34 -10.26
CA CYS A 530 -19.13 -0.33 -11.21
C CYS A 530 -19.26 -1.41 -12.29
N VAL A 531 -19.78 -2.61 -11.96
CA VAL A 531 -20.04 -3.69 -12.93
C VAL A 531 -21.01 -3.26 -14.05
N ARG A 532 -21.91 -2.32 -13.75
CA ARG A 532 -22.90 -1.81 -14.72
C ARG A 532 -22.32 -0.70 -15.61
N HIS A 533 -21.11 -0.23 -15.34
CA HIS A 533 -20.46 0.79 -16.14
C HIS A 533 -20.27 0.28 -17.59
N PRO A 534 -20.53 1.10 -18.63
CA PRO A 534 -20.42 0.65 -20.04
C PRO A 534 -19.04 0.08 -20.38
N ASP A 535 -17.98 0.70 -19.84
CA ASP A 535 -16.60 0.29 -20.05
C ASP A 535 -16.15 -0.90 -19.17
N ALA A 536 -16.98 -1.34 -18.21
CA ALA A 536 -16.66 -2.50 -17.39
C ALA A 536 -16.94 -3.84 -18.09
N HIS A 537 -17.74 -3.84 -19.18
CA HIS A 537 -18.14 -5.05 -19.89
C HIS A 537 -18.70 -6.17 -18.98
N ARG A 538 -19.37 -5.79 -17.87
CA ARG A 538 -19.86 -6.69 -16.82
C ARG A 538 -18.78 -7.50 -16.09
N LEU A 539 -17.52 -7.08 -16.18
CA LEU A 539 -16.44 -7.62 -15.37
C LEU A 539 -16.44 -6.92 -14.01
N ASP A 540 -16.24 -7.72 -12.97
CA ASP A 540 -16.07 -7.21 -11.61
C ASP A 540 -14.64 -6.71 -11.35
N MET A 541 -14.46 -6.01 -10.24
CA MET A 541 -13.16 -5.46 -9.83
C MET A 541 -12.06 -6.53 -9.78
N LYS A 542 -12.39 -7.74 -9.30
CA LYS A 542 -11.45 -8.88 -9.24
C LYS A 542 -11.00 -9.33 -10.62
N ASN A 543 -11.89 -9.34 -11.61
CA ASN A 543 -11.52 -9.67 -12.98
C ASN A 543 -10.58 -8.64 -13.61
N PHE A 544 -10.76 -7.35 -13.31
CA PHE A 544 -9.85 -6.29 -13.77
C PHE A 544 -8.44 -6.49 -13.21
N ILE A 545 -8.29 -6.66 -11.90
CA ILE A 545 -6.97 -6.86 -11.28
C ILE A 545 -6.34 -8.20 -11.70
N ASN A 546 -7.13 -9.19 -12.11
CA ASN A 546 -6.64 -10.48 -12.58
C ASN A 546 -6.20 -10.45 -14.05
N ARG A 547 -6.55 -9.42 -14.86
CA ARG A 547 -6.21 -9.35 -16.30
C ARG A 547 -4.72 -9.56 -16.65
N PRO A 548 -3.74 -9.05 -15.86
CA PRO A 548 -2.33 -9.18 -16.21
C PRO A 548 -1.83 -10.64 -16.23
N ILE A 549 -2.34 -11.49 -15.33
CA ILE A 549 -1.90 -12.88 -15.20
C ILE A 549 -2.15 -13.71 -16.49
N PRO A 550 -3.39 -13.82 -17.02
CA PRO A 550 -3.64 -14.54 -18.26
C PRO A 550 -3.11 -13.81 -19.50
N ARG A 551 -2.80 -12.50 -19.43
CA ARG A 551 -2.23 -11.77 -20.58
C ARG A 551 -0.86 -12.32 -20.96
N LEU A 552 0.01 -12.60 -20.00
CA LEU A 552 1.31 -13.24 -20.24
C LEU A 552 1.17 -14.56 -20.99
N LEU A 553 0.23 -15.42 -20.56
CA LEU A 553 -0.05 -16.70 -21.22
C LEU A 553 -0.59 -16.53 -22.64
N ARG A 554 -1.32 -15.44 -22.89
CA ARG A 554 -1.88 -15.15 -24.21
C ARG A 554 -0.82 -14.80 -25.24
N TYR A 555 0.28 -14.16 -24.84
CA TYR A 555 1.41 -13.90 -25.73
C TYR A 555 2.07 -15.18 -26.23
N ASP A 556 2.30 -16.17 -25.34
CA ASP A 556 2.85 -17.47 -25.76
C ASP A 556 1.99 -18.12 -26.87
N LEU A 557 0.67 -18.09 -26.72
CA LEU A 557 -0.24 -18.65 -27.71
C LEU A 557 -0.21 -17.90 -29.05
N LEU A 558 -0.26 -16.56 -29.01
CA LEU A 558 -0.30 -15.74 -30.22
C LEU A 558 1.03 -15.76 -30.98
N LEU A 559 2.16 -15.68 -30.26
CA LEU A 559 3.50 -15.76 -30.85
C LEU A 559 3.74 -17.12 -31.50
N LYS A 560 3.32 -18.23 -30.87
CA LYS A 560 3.34 -19.56 -31.52
C LYS A 560 2.49 -19.59 -32.78
N GLY A 561 1.29 -19.00 -32.74
CA GLY A 561 0.43 -18.89 -33.92
C GLY A 561 1.09 -18.12 -35.07
N ILE A 562 1.83 -17.04 -34.77
CA ILE A 562 2.62 -16.31 -35.78
C ILE A 562 3.72 -17.20 -36.33
N MET A 563 4.47 -17.87 -35.46
CA MET A 563 5.59 -18.76 -35.83
C MET A 563 5.13 -19.91 -36.76
N ASP A 564 4.00 -20.55 -36.46
CA ASP A 564 3.45 -21.68 -37.24
C ASP A 564 3.08 -21.27 -38.69
N GLU A 565 2.70 -20.01 -38.88
CA GLU A 565 2.33 -19.44 -40.18
C GLU A 565 3.47 -18.66 -40.86
N THR A 566 4.64 -18.58 -40.22
CA THR A 566 5.82 -17.87 -40.73
C THR A 566 6.55 -18.68 -41.82
N PRO A 567 6.97 -18.06 -42.95
CA PRO A 567 7.68 -18.76 -44.02
C PRO A 567 9.09 -19.22 -43.61
N PRO A 568 9.63 -20.30 -44.21
CA PRO A 568 10.97 -20.78 -43.91
C PRO A 568 12.04 -19.72 -44.26
N GLY A 569 13.02 -19.55 -43.38
CA GLY A 569 14.11 -18.56 -43.53
C GLY A 569 13.79 -17.15 -43.01
N HIS A 570 12.63 -16.94 -42.39
CA HIS A 570 12.27 -15.68 -41.73
C HIS A 570 12.84 -15.57 -40.31
N GLU A 571 13.26 -14.38 -39.89
CA GLU A 571 13.93 -14.11 -38.59
C GLU A 571 13.07 -14.48 -37.36
N ASP A 572 11.76 -14.36 -37.47
CA ASP A 572 10.81 -14.73 -36.40
C ASP A 572 10.90 -16.19 -35.98
N LEU A 573 11.31 -17.11 -36.87
CA LEU A 573 11.43 -18.54 -36.53
C LEU A 573 12.52 -18.78 -35.47
N GLU A 574 13.54 -17.92 -35.41
CA GLU A 574 14.60 -17.98 -34.39
C GLU A 574 14.30 -17.06 -33.21
N SER A 575 13.67 -15.90 -33.46
CA SER A 575 13.48 -14.86 -32.45
C SER A 575 12.28 -15.09 -31.53
N ILE A 576 11.16 -15.60 -32.06
CA ILE A 576 9.92 -15.84 -31.28
C ILE A 576 10.14 -16.79 -30.09
N PRO A 577 10.85 -17.94 -30.26
CA PRO A 577 11.14 -18.84 -29.14
C PRO A 577 11.81 -18.14 -27.96
N ASN A 578 12.73 -17.20 -28.21
CA ASN A 578 13.42 -16.46 -27.15
C ASN A 578 12.46 -15.58 -26.34
N VAL A 579 11.51 -14.90 -27.01
CA VAL A 579 10.47 -14.09 -26.35
C VAL A 579 9.59 -14.98 -25.46
N ILE A 580 9.17 -16.13 -26.00
CA ILE A 580 8.34 -17.09 -25.28
C ILE A 580 9.04 -17.60 -24.03
N ASP A 581 10.34 -17.90 -24.12
CA ASP A 581 11.11 -18.40 -22.99
C ASP A 581 11.25 -17.35 -21.88
N VAL A 582 11.46 -16.07 -22.23
CA VAL A 582 11.46 -14.97 -21.25
C VAL A 582 10.10 -14.86 -20.54
N ILE A 583 8.99 -14.89 -21.30
CA ILE A 583 7.63 -14.79 -20.72
C ILE A 583 7.33 -15.98 -19.81
N LYS A 584 7.73 -17.20 -20.18
CA LYS A 584 7.56 -18.40 -19.34
C LYS A 584 8.43 -18.36 -18.09
N ALA A 585 9.67 -17.89 -18.20
CA ALA A 585 10.58 -17.73 -17.08
C ALA A 585 9.98 -16.77 -16.04
N LEU A 586 9.48 -15.61 -16.49
CA LEU A 586 8.78 -14.64 -15.65
C LEU A 586 7.59 -15.30 -14.91
N GLY A 587 6.74 -16.04 -15.62
CA GLY A 587 5.62 -16.75 -14.99
C GLY A 587 6.07 -17.68 -13.86
N LYS A 588 7.13 -18.46 -14.08
CA LYS A 588 7.70 -19.38 -13.08
C LYS A 588 8.34 -18.65 -11.90
N GLU A 589 9.02 -17.54 -12.14
CA GLU A 589 9.71 -16.76 -11.10
C GLU A 589 8.75 -16.08 -10.11
N THR A 590 7.51 -15.81 -10.51
CA THR A 590 6.48 -15.24 -9.61
C THR A 590 5.84 -16.28 -8.68
N GLU A 591 5.94 -17.59 -8.98
CA GLU A 591 5.25 -18.64 -8.23
C GLU A 591 5.56 -18.64 -6.71
N PRO A 592 6.84 -18.52 -6.26
CA PRO A 592 7.14 -18.49 -4.83
C PRO A 592 6.49 -17.32 -4.09
N GLY A 593 6.45 -16.14 -4.73
CA GLY A 593 5.79 -14.95 -4.19
C GLY A 593 4.28 -15.16 -4.03
N VAL A 594 3.62 -15.74 -5.04
CA VAL A 594 2.19 -16.09 -4.98
C VAL A 594 1.90 -17.08 -3.86
N VAL A 595 2.74 -18.10 -3.66
CA VAL A 595 2.59 -19.07 -2.57
C VAL A 595 2.70 -18.39 -1.21
N SER A 596 3.69 -17.52 -1.03
CA SER A 596 3.87 -16.74 0.21
C SER A 596 2.67 -15.82 0.50
N ALA A 597 2.18 -15.10 -0.52
CA ALA A 597 1.01 -14.24 -0.39
C ALA A 597 -0.27 -15.03 -0.03
N LYS A 598 -0.47 -16.22 -0.62
CA LYS A 598 -1.59 -17.11 -0.25
C LYS A 598 -1.50 -17.54 1.21
N GLN A 599 -0.32 -17.91 1.69
CA GLN A 599 -0.12 -18.27 3.10
C GLN A 599 -0.46 -17.09 4.03
N LYS A 600 -0.03 -15.87 3.67
CA LYS A 600 -0.35 -14.64 4.41
C LYS A 600 -1.86 -14.37 4.45
N VAL A 601 -2.54 -14.50 3.32
CA VAL A 601 -4.00 -14.37 3.22
C VAL A 601 -4.72 -15.40 4.08
N GLU A 602 -4.24 -16.63 4.13
CA GLU A 602 -4.82 -17.67 5.00
C GLU A 602 -4.67 -17.28 6.48
N VAL A 603 -3.53 -16.75 6.91
CA VAL A 603 -3.34 -16.21 8.28
C VAL A 603 -4.35 -15.10 8.58
N TRP A 604 -4.56 -14.17 7.64
CA TRP A 604 -5.55 -13.10 7.81
C TRP A 604 -6.99 -13.61 7.88
N ARG A 605 -7.35 -14.59 7.05
CA ARG A 605 -8.66 -15.27 7.12
C ARG A 605 -8.86 -15.93 8.48
N TYR A 606 -7.83 -16.54 9.04
CA TYR A 606 -7.90 -17.02 10.41
C TYR A 606 -8.10 -15.83 11.35
N ASN A 607 -7.29 -14.78 11.31
CA ASN A 607 -7.46 -13.62 12.18
C ASN A 607 -8.91 -13.07 12.20
N SER A 608 -9.56 -12.92 11.05
CA SER A 608 -10.94 -12.41 10.95
C SER A 608 -12.03 -13.41 11.39
N ASN A 609 -11.83 -14.71 11.17
CA ASN A 609 -12.87 -15.73 11.44
C ASN A 609 -12.78 -16.38 12.82
N LEU A 610 -11.68 -16.18 13.54
CA LEU A 610 -11.44 -16.82 14.81
C LEU A 610 -12.16 -16.07 15.94
N VAL A 611 -13.24 -16.66 16.47
CA VAL A 611 -14.05 -16.08 17.56
C VAL A 611 -13.73 -16.74 18.90
N PHE A 612 -13.55 -15.93 19.95
CA PHE A 612 -13.30 -16.37 21.33
C PHE A 612 -14.59 -16.40 22.15
N LYS A 613 -14.55 -16.98 23.37
CA LYS A 613 -15.74 -17.02 24.25
C LYS A 613 -16.17 -15.59 24.61
N GLN A 614 -17.45 -15.41 24.93
CA GLN A 614 -17.99 -14.11 25.34
C GLN A 614 -17.17 -13.52 26.50
N GLY A 615 -16.57 -12.35 26.28
CA GLY A 615 -15.77 -11.63 27.27
C GLY A 615 -14.27 -11.99 27.30
N GLU A 616 -13.77 -12.87 26.43
CA GLU A 616 -12.34 -13.14 26.24
C GLU A 616 -11.84 -12.42 24.98
N ALA A 617 -10.81 -11.57 25.11
CA ALA A 617 -10.12 -10.97 23.97
C ALA A 617 -8.63 -11.37 23.99
N ILE A 618 -8.24 -12.26 23.07
CA ILE A 618 -6.86 -12.73 22.94
C ILE A 618 -6.29 -12.19 21.62
N ASP A 619 -5.44 -11.18 21.72
CA ASP A 619 -4.61 -10.74 20.58
C ASP A 619 -3.45 -11.73 20.40
N MET A 620 -3.58 -12.61 19.40
CA MET A 620 -2.53 -13.56 19.01
C MET A 620 -1.52 -12.93 18.05
N ASP A 621 -1.66 -11.63 17.74
CA ASP A 621 -0.76 -10.87 16.88
C ASP A 621 -0.58 -11.50 15.49
N LEU A 622 -1.64 -12.07 14.91
CA LEU A 622 -1.62 -12.75 13.61
C LEU A 622 -1.45 -11.78 12.42
N LEU A 623 -1.61 -10.48 12.65
CA LEU A 623 -1.45 -9.44 11.63
C LEU A 623 0.00 -8.97 11.47
N ASP A 624 0.93 -9.43 12.30
CA ASP A 624 2.36 -9.11 12.14
C ASP A 624 2.86 -9.67 10.78
N PRO A 625 3.58 -8.86 9.97
CA PRO A 625 4.01 -9.24 8.62
C PRO A 625 4.85 -10.52 8.56
N ASN A 626 5.52 -10.89 9.65
CA ASN A 626 6.38 -12.06 9.76
C ASN A 626 5.63 -13.31 10.27
N ARG A 627 4.32 -13.21 10.55
CA ARG A 627 3.52 -14.33 11.05
C ARG A 627 3.32 -15.37 9.98
N GLN A 628 3.45 -16.63 10.37
CA GLN A 628 3.35 -17.75 9.46
C GLN A 628 2.50 -18.87 10.06
N LEU A 629 1.64 -19.44 9.22
CA LEU A 629 1.00 -20.71 9.50
C LEU A 629 1.96 -21.84 9.11
N ILE A 630 2.55 -22.51 10.10
CA ILE A 630 3.52 -23.59 9.91
C ILE A 630 2.82 -24.88 9.49
N HIS A 631 1.69 -25.19 10.10
CA HIS A 631 0.90 -26.37 9.76
C HIS A 631 -0.56 -26.20 10.16
N ALA A 632 -1.46 -26.85 9.42
CA ALA A 632 -2.87 -26.95 9.76
C ALA A 632 -3.39 -28.34 9.39
N GLY A 633 -4.23 -28.92 10.23
CA GLY A 633 -4.75 -30.25 9.94
C GLY A 633 -5.73 -30.76 10.98
N LYS A 634 -6.31 -31.91 10.64
CA LYS A 634 -7.27 -32.63 11.49
C LYS A 634 -6.54 -33.43 12.56
N LEU A 635 -6.96 -33.26 13.81
CA LEU A 635 -6.62 -34.14 14.93
C LEU A 635 -7.89 -34.49 15.69
N LEU A 636 -7.84 -35.56 16.45
CA LEU A 636 -8.99 -36.05 17.19
C LEU A 636 -8.72 -36.00 18.68
N ARG A 637 -9.78 -35.80 19.45
CA ARG A 637 -9.73 -35.84 20.91
C ARG A 637 -10.81 -36.78 21.44
N GLN A 638 -10.39 -37.66 22.34
CA GLN A 638 -11.30 -38.50 23.12
C GLN A 638 -11.95 -37.65 24.23
N PRO A 639 -13.27 -37.76 24.47
CA PRO A 639 -13.92 -37.05 25.57
C PRO A 639 -13.39 -37.50 26.95
N ASP A 640 -13.15 -36.55 27.85
CA ASP A 640 -12.85 -36.82 29.27
C ASP A 640 -14.14 -37.32 29.94
N GLY A 641 -14.24 -38.63 30.21
CA GLY A 641 -15.54 -39.31 30.42
C GLY A 641 -16.25 -39.05 31.75
N THR A 642 -17.59 -38.99 31.70
CA THR A 642 -18.57 -39.84 32.41
C THR A 642 -19.97 -39.38 31.95
N LEU A 643 -20.77 -40.26 31.34
CA LEU A 643 -22.20 -40.07 31.05
C LEU A 643 -22.69 -39.33 29.79
N GLU A 644 -21.83 -38.96 28.84
CA GLU A 644 -22.28 -38.54 27.50
C GLU A 644 -21.74 -39.48 26.42
N TRP A 645 -22.61 -39.85 25.50
CA TRP A 645 -22.41 -40.88 24.47
C TRP A 645 -21.06 -40.77 23.75
N ASN A 646 -20.24 -41.83 23.88
CA ASN A 646 -18.91 -42.06 23.29
C ASN A 646 -18.80 -41.65 21.80
N SER A 647 -18.54 -40.38 21.51
CA SER A 647 -18.22 -39.91 20.15
C SER A 647 -16.89 -39.15 20.19
N TRP A 648 -15.96 -39.59 19.33
CA TRP A 648 -14.70 -38.93 19.12
C TRP A 648 -14.94 -37.51 18.60
N SER A 649 -14.28 -36.51 19.19
CA SER A 649 -14.42 -35.13 18.74
C SER A 649 -13.34 -34.79 17.72
N GLU A 650 -13.77 -34.23 16.59
CA GLU A 650 -12.88 -33.74 15.54
C GLU A 650 -12.44 -32.31 15.84
N LEU A 651 -11.14 -32.09 15.81
CA LEU A 651 -10.50 -30.80 15.99
C LEU A 651 -9.77 -30.42 14.71
N HIS A 652 -9.93 -29.17 14.29
CA HIS A 652 -9.05 -28.58 13.30
C HIS A 652 -7.99 -27.75 14.03
N VAL A 653 -6.74 -28.18 13.92
CA VAL A 653 -5.62 -27.63 14.67
C VAL A 653 -4.77 -26.77 13.76
N LEU A 654 -4.47 -25.55 14.21
CA LEU A 654 -3.66 -24.56 13.51
C LEU A 654 -2.39 -24.33 14.32
N LEU A 655 -1.24 -24.50 13.69
CA LEU A 655 0.07 -24.25 14.26
C LEU A 655 0.67 -23.02 13.57
N PHE A 656 0.67 -21.91 14.28
CA PHE A 656 1.39 -20.68 13.90
C PHE A 656 2.80 -20.70 14.48
N ASP A 657 3.64 -19.75 14.07
CA ASP A 657 4.99 -19.51 14.60
C ASP A 657 5.02 -19.05 16.07
N ASN A 658 3.88 -18.62 16.62
CA ASN A 658 3.75 -18.11 17.98
C ASN A 658 2.67 -18.81 18.83
N TYR A 659 1.65 -19.42 18.21
CA TYR A 659 0.54 -20.09 18.90
C TYR A 659 0.16 -21.44 18.28
N LEU A 660 -0.26 -22.39 19.12
CA LEU A 660 -1.03 -23.56 18.73
C LEU A 660 -2.52 -23.32 19.06
N VAL A 661 -3.39 -23.40 18.07
CA VAL A 661 -4.82 -23.13 18.20
C VAL A 661 -5.63 -24.37 17.85
N MET A 662 -6.45 -24.84 18.78
CA MET A 662 -7.37 -25.97 18.56
C MET A 662 -8.79 -25.46 18.35
N THR A 663 -9.39 -25.81 17.22
CA THR A 663 -10.71 -25.31 16.84
C THR A 663 -11.72 -26.44 16.68
N LYS A 664 -12.99 -26.20 17.01
CA LYS A 664 -14.09 -27.09 16.64
C LYS A 664 -14.89 -26.48 15.48
N PRO A 665 -15.32 -27.29 14.50
CA PRO A 665 -16.29 -26.83 13.52
C PRO A 665 -17.62 -26.51 14.21
N LYS A 666 -18.21 -25.34 13.94
CA LYS A 666 -19.52 -24.93 14.47
C LYS A 666 -20.62 -25.49 13.57
N GLU A 667 -21.75 -25.85 14.16
CA GLU A 667 -22.98 -25.98 13.39
C GLU A 667 -23.45 -24.58 12.95
N LYS A 668 -23.31 -24.31 11.64
CA LYS A 668 -23.94 -23.26 10.83
C LYS A 668 -23.37 -21.82 10.71
N ASP A 669 -22.50 -21.24 11.54
CA ASP A 669 -21.98 -19.85 11.28
C ASP A 669 -20.63 -19.48 11.95
N GLY A 670 -19.48 -19.97 11.45
CA GLY A 670 -18.13 -19.53 11.89
C GLY A 670 -17.50 -20.37 13.01
N ILE A 671 -16.17 -20.43 13.12
CA ILE A 671 -15.45 -21.42 13.96
C ILE A 671 -15.58 -21.10 15.47
N THR A 672 -15.98 -22.08 16.29
CA THR A 672 -15.95 -21.96 17.77
C THR A 672 -14.67 -22.57 18.32
N LYS A 673 -13.85 -21.77 19.02
CA LYS A 673 -12.53 -22.20 19.50
C LYS A 673 -12.48 -22.83 20.88
N TYR A 674 -11.46 -23.65 21.07
CA TYR A 674 -10.82 -23.93 22.35
C TYR A 674 -9.50 -23.14 22.47
N VAL A 675 -9.03 -23.00 23.71
CA VAL A 675 -7.95 -22.12 24.21
C VAL A 675 -6.71 -22.08 23.28
N PRO A 676 -6.29 -20.89 22.77
CA PRO A 676 -5.00 -20.74 22.09
C PRO A 676 -3.85 -20.95 23.09
N ILE A 677 -2.81 -21.68 22.70
CA ILE A 677 -1.66 -21.99 23.54
C ILE A 677 -0.43 -21.27 22.98
N PRO A 678 0.17 -20.29 23.68
CA PRO A 678 1.46 -19.75 23.29
C PRO A 678 2.51 -20.87 23.20
N LEU A 679 3.31 -20.89 22.14
CA LEU A 679 4.33 -21.92 21.97
C LEU A 679 5.36 -21.95 23.10
N ASP A 680 5.58 -20.81 23.78
CA ASP A 680 6.45 -20.70 24.95
C ASP A 680 5.96 -21.52 26.16
N LEU A 681 4.67 -21.87 26.19
CA LEU A 681 4.03 -22.69 27.23
C LEU A 681 3.71 -24.12 26.76
N LEU A 682 4.09 -24.48 25.54
CA LEU A 682 3.85 -25.80 24.96
C LEU A 682 5.07 -26.71 25.17
N THR A 683 4.84 -27.93 25.66
CA THR A 683 5.87 -28.96 25.78
C THR A 683 5.43 -30.25 25.10
N LEU A 684 6.31 -30.83 24.28
CA LEU A 684 6.08 -32.11 23.62
C LEU A 684 6.39 -33.25 24.60
N VAL A 685 5.42 -34.12 24.87
CA VAL A 685 5.57 -35.19 25.89
C VAL A 685 5.83 -36.55 25.25
N ASN A 686 4.88 -37.05 24.44
CA ASN A 686 4.97 -38.41 23.91
C ASN A 686 4.34 -38.50 22.50
N PHE A 687 5.04 -39.17 21.59
CA PHE A 687 4.62 -39.39 20.20
C PHE A 687 4.88 -40.84 19.74
N THR A 688 5.23 -41.74 20.66
CA THR A 688 5.64 -43.11 20.35
C THR A 688 4.65 -44.18 20.79
N ASP A 689 3.57 -43.77 21.46
CA ASP A 689 2.56 -44.68 21.98
C ASP A 689 1.91 -45.53 20.87
N PRO A 690 1.51 -46.78 21.18
CA PRO A 690 0.88 -47.68 20.23
C PRO A 690 -0.50 -47.15 19.77
N PRO A 691 -0.97 -47.55 18.58
CA PRO A 691 -2.26 -47.11 18.06
C PRO A 691 -3.43 -47.59 18.94
N THR A 692 -4.44 -46.73 19.10
CA THR A 692 -5.69 -46.97 19.82
C THR A 692 -6.85 -47.24 18.85
N GLN A 693 -7.78 -48.15 19.16
CA GLN A 693 -8.94 -48.44 18.31
C GLN A 693 -10.13 -47.52 18.62
N ARG A 694 -10.79 -46.96 17.60
CA ARG A 694 -12.08 -46.27 17.75
C ARG A 694 -13.22 -47.31 17.80
N SER A 695 -14.01 -47.33 18.88
CA SER A 695 -15.18 -48.21 18.99
C SER A 695 -16.35 -47.71 18.12
N ALA A 696 -16.94 -48.60 17.32
CA ALA A 696 -18.19 -48.34 16.61
C ALA A 696 -19.36 -48.40 17.59
N GLY A 697 -20.30 -47.45 17.49
CA GLY A 697 -21.48 -47.38 18.35
C GLY A 697 -22.30 -48.68 18.40
N ILE A 698 -22.94 -48.92 19.54
CA ILE A 698 -23.67 -50.15 19.91
C ILE A 698 -25.02 -50.27 19.15
N LEU A 699 -25.00 -50.36 17.82
CA LEU A 699 -26.22 -50.59 17.01
C LEU A 699 -26.01 -51.64 15.90
N ARG A 700 -25.27 -52.72 16.17
CA ARG A 700 -25.26 -53.92 15.31
C ARG A 700 -25.55 -55.25 16.00
N ASN A 701 -25.80 -55.28 17.31
CA ASN A 701 -26.06 -56.54 18.04
C ASN A 701 -27.54 -56.86 18.30
N LEU A 702 -28.47 -56.25 17.57
CA LEU A 702 -29.89 -56.65 17.57
C LEU A 702 -30.34 -57.03 16.17
N ARG A 703 -29.74 -58.08 15.61
CA ARG A 703 -30.37 -58.87 14.55
C ARG A 703 -29.77 -60.27 14.50
N VAL A 704 -30.69 -61.23 14.69
CA VAL A 704 -30.61 -62.66 14.41
C VAL A 704 -29.89 -63.50 15.46
N GLY A 705 -30.71 -64.10 16.32
CA GLY A 705 -30.35 -65.39 16.91
C GLY A 705 -30.52 -66.48 15.87
N GLU A 706 -29.59 -67.43 15.83
CA GLU A 706 -29.83 -68.88 15.78
C GLU A 706 -28.47 -69.61 15.79
N ARG A 707 -28.50 -70.80 16.39
CA ARG A 707 -27.36 -71.68 16.66
C ARG A 707 -26.89 -72.37 15.36
N HIS A 708 -25.58 -72.59 15.18
CA HIS A 708 -24.92 -73.91 15.17
C HIS A 708 -23.44 -73.86 14.75
N ASP A 709 -22.78 -74.98 15.06
CA ASP A 709 -21.35 -75.33 15.04
C ASP A 709 -20.59 -75.20 13.71
N GLY A 710 -19.25 -75.18 13.83
CA GLY A 710 -18.40 -76.03 12.99
C GLY A 710 -17.48 -75.35 11.97
N ALA A 711 -16.18 -75.56 12.19
CA ALA A 711 -15.13 -75.81 11.19
C ALA A 711 -14.58 -74.66 10.31
N SER A 712 -13.25 -74.69 10.24
CA SER A 712 -12.32 -73.92 9.43
C SER A 712 -12.54 -74.08 7.92
N ILE A 713 -12.54 -72.99 7.15
CA ILE A 713 -12.15 -72.98 5.73
C ILE A 713 -11.39 -71.68 5.42
N ALA A 714 -10.22 -71.85 4.80
CA ALA A 714 -9.40 -70.80 4.20
C ALA A 714 -9.90 -70.44 2.78
N ALA A 715 -9.87 -69.16 2.41
CA ALA A 715 -9.65 -68.70 1.03
C ALA A 715 -9.42 -67.18 1.01
N GLY A 716 -8.41 -66.75 0.26
CA GLY A 716 -7.92 -65.37 0.21
C GLY A 716 -8.77 -64.41 -0.60
N VAL A 717 -8.55 -63.12 -0.33
CA VAL A 717 -8.85 -61.97 -1.19
C VAL A 717 -7.72 -60.95 -1.00
N SER A 718 -7.23 -60.40 -2.12
CA SER A 718 -6.17 -59.38 -2.21
C SER A 718 -6.45 -58.10 -1.42
N PRO A 719 -5.41 -57.37 -0.98
CA PRO A 719 -5.55 -56.10 -0.26
C PRO A 719 -5.49 -54.91 -1.23
N GLU A 720 -6.63 -54.52 -1.80
CA GLU A 720 -6.78 -53.22 -2.47
C GLU A 720 -8.06 -52.53 -2.00
N SER A 721 -7.96 -51.84 -0.86
CA SER A 721 -8.76 -50.67 -0.46
C SER A 721 -8.38 -50.28 0.97
N ALA A 722 -7.26 -49.57 1.10
CA ALA A 722 -6.95 -48.79 2.29
C ALA A 722 -7.94 -47.61 2.35
N THR A 723 -8.93 -47.64 3.25
CA THR A 723 -9.66 -46.45 3.77
C THR A 723 -10.70 -46.84 4.82
N ASP A 724 -10.34 -47.64 5.83
CA ASP A 724 -11.04 -47.55 7.12
C ASP A 724 -10.16 -48.09 8.26
N SER A 725 -9.03 -47.43 8.51
CA SER A 725 -8.22 -47.75 9.69
C SER A 725 -8.88 -47.16 10.94
N ARG A 726 -9.64 -48.00 11.67
CA ARG A 726 -10.16 -47.71 13.03
C ARG A 726 -9.06 -47.37 14.05
N SER A 727 -7.80 -47.58 13.68
CA SER A 727 -6.61 -47.29 14.48
C SER A 727 -6.27 -45.80 14.42
N VAL A 728 -6.11 -45.16 15.57
CA VAL A 728 -5.60 -43.79 15.70
C VAL A 728 -4.33 -43.75 16.52
N TYR A 729 -3.49 -42.77 16.24
CA TYR A 729 -2.13 -42.68 16.77
C TYR A 729 -2.05 -41.51 17.76
N PRO A 730 -1.92 -41.77 19.07
CA PRO A 730 -1.86 -40.72 20.08
C PRO A 730 -0.58 -39.88 19.98
N LEU A 731 -0.72 -38.60 20.29
CA LEU A 731 0.33 -37.62 20.55
C LEU A 731 -0.05 -36.77 21.77
N THR A 732 0.88 -36.62 22.70
CA THR A 732 0.67 -35.99 24.00
C THR A 732 1.44 -34.68 24.06
N LEU A 733 0.70 -33.60 24.25
CA LEU A 733 1.22 -32.25 24.46
C LEU A 733 0.96 -31.84 25.91
N HIS A 734 1.76 -30.92 26.45
CA HIS A 734 1.53 -30.37 27.78
C HIS A 734 1.49 -28.84 27.70
N HIS A 735 0.45 -28.24 28.28
CA HIS A 735 0.32 -26.80 28.41
C HIS A 735 0.69 -26.37 29.82
N ASN A 736 1.71 -25.52 29.94
CA ASN A 736 2.25 -25.05 31.22
C ASN A 736 1.49 -23.84 31.82
N GLY A 737 0.42 -23.35 31.19
CA GLY A 737 -0.38 -22.20 31.65
C GLY A 737 -1.50 -22.53 32.65
N ARG A 738 -2.34 -21.54 32.98
CA ARG A 738 -3.44 -21.58 33.97
C ARG A 738 -4.48 -22.66 33.68
N THR A 739 -4.91 -22.78 32.43
CA THR A 739 -5.83 -23.85 31.98
C THR A 739 -5.07 -25.12 31.56
N GLY A 740 -3.85 -25.29 32.05
CA GLY A 740 -2.87 -26.26 31.60
C GLY A 740 -3.12 -27.70 32.04
N GLY A 741 -2.42 -28.63 31.39
CA GLY A 741 -2.58 -30.07 31.58
C GLY A 741 -2.06 -30.86 30.37
N PRO A 742 -1.97 -32.20 30.47
CA PRO A 742 -1.67 -33.04 29.32
C PRO A 742 -2.87 -33.07 28.35
N TYR A 743 -2.61 -32.75 27.09
CA TYR A 743 -3.54 -32.91 25.98
C TYR A 743 -3.14 -34.14 25.17
N ILE A 744 -4.00 -35.15 25.15
CA ILE A 744 -3.83 -36.32 24.29
C ILE A 744 -4.67 -36.10 23.04
N LEU A 745 -3.99 -35.87 21.92
CA LEU A 745 -4.57 -35.75 20.60
C LEU A 745 -4.25 -37.00 19.79
N TYR A 746 -5.03 -37.27 18.74
CA TYR A 746 -4.92 -38.50 17.97
C TYR A 746 -4.89 -38.18 16.48
N ALA A 747 -3.86 -38.66 15.80
CA ALA A 747 -3.73 -38.60 14.35
C ALA A 747 -4.37 -39.84 13.69
N GLU A 748 -4.82 -39.70 12.45
CA GLU A 748 -5.46 -40.80 11.70
C GLU A 748 -4.47 -41.81 11.14
N SER A 749 -3.18 -41.44 11.06
CA SER A 749 -2.10 -42.33 10.62
C SER A 749 -0.81 -42.08 11.39
N ALA A 750 0.08 -43.07 11.39
CA ALA A 750 1.42 -42.94 11.95
C ALA A 750 2.26 -41.87 11.21
N GLN A 751 2.04 -41.73 9.90
CA GLN A 751 2.70 -40.73 9.07
C GLN A 751 2.28 -39.32 9.47
N THR A 752 0.97 -39.08 9.59
CA THR A 752 0.41 -37.80 10.04
C THR A 752 0.91 -37.44 11.45
N ARG A 753 1.02 -38.41 12.36
CA ARG A 753 1.61 -38.17 13.69
C ARG A 753 3.07 -37.72 13.60
N THR A 754 3.87 -38.36 12.76
CA THR A 754 5.29 -38.02 12.58
C THR A 754 5.44 -36.64 11.95
N GLU A 755 4.60 -36.29 10.98
CA GLU A 755 4.55 -34.96 10.38
C GLU A 755 4.21 -33.88 11.42
N TRP A 756 3.15 -34.09 12.22
CA TRP A 756 2.81 -33.19 13.32
C TRP A 756 3.96 -33.01 14.31
N LYS A 757 4.65 -34.10 14.67
CA LYS A 757 5.82 -34.04 15.55
C LYS A 757 6.90 -33.13 14.96
N GLN A 758 7.28 -33.37 13.70
CA GLN A 758 8.31 -32.59 13.02
C GLN A 758 7.93 -31.11 12.94
N LYS A 759 6.68 -30.79 12.58
CA LYS A 759 6.19 -29.41 12.46
C LYS A 759 6.13 -28.68 13.80
N LEU A 760 5.75 -29.39 14.87
CA LEU A 760 5.77 -28.85 16.23
C LEU A 760 7.21 -28.57 16.72
N GLU A 761 8.15 -29.47 16.44
CA GLU A 761 9.57 -29.28 16.75
C GLU A 761 10.17 -28.09 15.98
N GLU A 762 9.85 -27.95 14.69
CA GLU A 762 10.22 -26.81 13.85
C GLU A 762 9.68 -25.49 14.42
N ALA A 763 8.38 -25.44 14.74
CA ALA A 763 7.74 -24.26 15.30
C ALA A 763 8.34 -23.82 16.65
N LEU A 764 8.58 -24.78 17.56
CA LEU A 764 9.20 -24.50 18.85
C LEU A 764 10.66 -24.02 18.69
N GLY A 765 11.40 -24.57 17.73
CA GLY A 765 12.76 -24.15 17.41
C GLY A 765 12.81 -22.71 16.89
N LEU A 766 11.95 -22.37 15.93
CA LEU A 766 11.83 -21.00 15.39
C LEU A 766 11.42 -20.02 16.48
N ARG A 767 10.41 -20.36 17.29
CA ARG A 767 9.93 -19.51 18.38
C ARG A 767 11.04 -19.19 19.38
N LYS A 768 11.87 -20.17 19.73
CA LYS A 768 13.00 -19.99 20.65
C LYS A 768 14.01 -18.97 20.12
N ILE A 769 14.33 -19.01 18.83
CA ILE A 769 15.27 -18.06 18.19
C ILE A 769 14.70 -16.63 18.22
N VAL A 770 13.41 -16.47 17.90
CA VAL A 770 12.72 -15.18 17.94
C VAL A 770 12.70 -14.61 19.37
N GLN A 771 12.41 -15.44 20.37
CA GLN A 771 12.39 -15.01 21.78
C GLN A 771 13.77 -14.60 22.29
N GLU A 772 14.85 -15.31 21.95
CA GLU A 772 16.20 -14.92 22.35
C GLU A 772 16.63 -13.58 21.73
N SER A 773 16.19 -13.30 20.50
CA SER A 773 16.50 -12.05 19.78
C SER A 773 15.69 -10.86 20.30
N ASN A 774 14.46 -11.10 20.76
CA ASN A 774 13.49 -10.06 21.14
C ASN A 774 13.22 -10.00 22.66
N LYS A 775 14.08 -10.59 23.50
CA LYS A 775 13.88 -10.59 24.95
C LYS A 775 13.92 -9.18 25.52
N VAL A 776 12.91 -8.85 26.33
CA VAL A 776 12.80 -7.55 27.01
C VAL A 776 13.55 -7.58 28.33
N PHE A 777 13.54 -8.73 29.01
CA PHE A 777 14.22 -8.94 30.29
C PHE A 777 15.23 -10.07 30.21
N GLU A 778 16.39 -9.85 30.84
CA GLU A 778 17.42 -10.87 31.06
C GLU A 778 17.42 -11.36 32.51
N ILE A 779 17.72 -12.64 32.71
CA ILE A 779 17.82 -13.22 34.06
C ILE A 779 19.25 -13.02 34.59
N GLU A 780 19.39 -12.32 35.71
CA GLU A 780 20.62 -12.28 36.51
C GLU A 780 20.39 -12.99 37.85
N TYR A 781 21.36 -13.82 38.25
CA TYR A 781 21.28 -14.56 39.51
C TYR A 781 21.98 -13.78 40.62
N LEU A 782 21.24 -13.38 41.65
CA LEU A 782 21.78 -12.65 42.81
C LEU A 782 22.63 -13.57 43.70
N SER A 783 22.23 -14.82 43.86
CA SER A 783 23.03 -15.89 44.45
C SER A 783 22.49 -17.23 43.98
N ARG A 784 23.38 -18.18 43.70
CA ARG A 784 23.02 -19.56 43.33
C ARG A 784 23.15 -20.53 44.51
N ASP A 785 24.09 -20.27 45.43
CA ASP A 785 24.54 -21.27 46.41
C ASP A 785 24.32 -20.84 47.88
N THR A 786 23.91 -19.59 48.13
CA THR A 786 23.85 -19.04 49.52
C THR A 786 22.58 -19.42 50.28
N PHE A 787 21.46 -19.67 49.59
CA PHE A 787 20.15 -19.89 50.23
C PHE A 787 19.66 -21.32 49.98
N VAL A 788 19.79 -22.18 50.98
CA VAL A 788 19.50 -23.64 50.90
C VAL A 788 18.24 -23.99 51.70
N MET A 789 17.32 -24.74 51.09
CA MET A 789 16.15 -25.33 51.74
C MET A 789 16.42 -26.80 52.09
N PRO A 790 15.90 -27.34 53.21
CA PRO A 790 15.83 -28.79 53.39
C PRO A 790 14.83 -29.39 52.38
N SER A 791 15.20 -30.47 51.68
CA SER A 791 14.22 -31.25 50.92
C SER A 791 13.41 -32.16 51.82
N ILE A 792 12.13 -32.32 51.49
CA ILE A 792 11.14 -33.05 52.31
C ILE A 792 11.30 -34.59 52.13
N THR A 793 12.25 -35.05 51.30
CA THR A 793 12.37 -36.47 50.90
C THR A 793 13.69 -37.16 51.27
N ALA A 794 14.64 -36.49 51.95
CA ALA A 794 15.91 -37.13 52.30
C ALA A 794 15.97 -37.58 53.78
N ASN A 795 15.43 -38.77 54.07
CA ASN A 795 15.90 -39.59 55.19
C ASN A 795 17.23 -40.23 54.80
N ALA A 796 18.37 -39.65 55.15
CA ALA A 796 19.64 -40.38 55.18
C ALA A 796 20.70 -39.68 56.04
N ALA A 797 21.23 -40.43 57.00
CA ALA A 797 22.41 -40.09 57.78
C ALA A 797 23.65 -39.90 56.87
N GLY A 798 24.36 -38.78 57.04
CA GLY A 798 25.66 -38.48 56.42
C GLY A 798 26.55 -37.68 57.39
N PRO A 799 27.89 -37.80 57.30
CA PRO A 799 28.79 -37.54 58.42
C PRO A 799 29.01 -36.06 58.74
N ALA A 800 29.12 -35.78 60.04
CA ALA A 800 29.26 -34.47 60.64
C ALA A 800 30.66 -33.87 60.50
N TRP A 801 30.94 -33.17 59.39
CA TRP A 801 32.11 -32.29 59.27
C TRP A 801 31.78 -31.07 58.38
N ASN A 802 31.06 -30.09 58.94
CA ASN A 802 31.14 -28.64 58.66
C ASN A 802 29.95 -27.94 59.32
N GLN A 803 30.20 -27.31 60.46
CA GLN A 803 29.17 -26.85 61.40
C GLN A 803 28.70 -25.40 61.16
N ASP A 804 28.62 -24.95 59.90
CA ASP A 804 28.19 -23.58 59.55
C ASP A 804 27.17 -23.47 58.38
N ASN A 805 26.67 -24.58 57.83
CA ASN A 805 25.54 -24.55 56.88
C ASN A 805 24.21 -24.43 57.63
N GLN A 806 23.93 -23.26 58.22
CA GLN A 806 22.61 -22.95 58.76
C GLN A 806 21.61 -22.81 57.60
N PHE A 807 20.66 -23.74 57.50
CA PHE A 807 19.52 -23.64 56.60
C PHE A 807 18.88 -22.26 56.72
N THR A 808 18.85 -21.49 55.62
CA THR A 808 18.38 -20.11 55.62
C THR A 808 16.86 -20.00 55.65
N GLY A 809 16.17 -21.08 55.29
CA GLY A 809 14.73 -21.06 55.05
C GLY A 809 14.37 -20.37 53.73
N LYS A 810 13.06 -20.31 53.43
CA LYS A 810 12.53 -19.80 52.16
C LYS A 810 12.76 -18.30 52.12
N VAL A 811 13.27 -17.78 51.00
CA VAL A 811 13.35 -16.33 50.78
C VAL A 811 11.94 -15.78 50.63
N THR A 812 11.59 -14.77 51.43
CA THR A 812 10.23 -14.18 51.48
C THR A 812 10.19 -12.77 50.91
N CYS A 813 11.25 -11.98 51.08
CA CYS A 813 11.33 -10.61 50.59
C CYS A 813 12.77 -10.18 50.36
N SER A 814 12.97 -9.16 49.52
CA SER A 814 14.24 -8.48 49.36
C SER A 814 14.02 -6.97 49.24
N VAL A 815 15.01 -6.18 49.65
CA VAL A 815 14.98 -4.72 49.59
C VAL A 815 16.37 -4.21 49.24
N PRO A 816 16.58 -3.64 48.04
CA PRO A 816 17.79 -2.89 47.75
C PRO A 816 17.73 -1.52 48.46
N PHE A 817 18.85 -1.06 48.99
CA PHE A 817 18.96 0.26 49.61
C PHE A 817 20.39 0.79 49.54
N SER A 818 20.54 2.10 49.71
CA SER A 818 21.83 2.75 49.86
C SER A 818 22.02 3.26 51.28
N THR A 819 23.18 2.97 51.87
CA THR A 819 23.56 3.58 53.15
C THR A 819 24.02 5.03 52.94
N PRO A 820 24.02 5.87 53.98
CA PRO A 820 24.43 7.29 53.88
C PRO A 820 25.86 7.50 53.34
N ASP A 821 26.74 6.50 53.52
CA ASP A 821 28.11 6.47 53.01
C ASP A 821 28.23 6.02 51.52
N GLY A 822 27.11 5.74 50.86
CA GLY A 822 27.04 5.42 49.43
C GLY A 822 27.18 3.94 49.08
N ARG A 823 27.27 3.01 50.05
CA ARG A 823 27.28 1.56 49.74
C ARG A 823 25.89 1.11 49.27
N LYS A 824 25.87 0.41 48.12
CA LYS A 824 24.65 -0.21 47.57
C LYS A 824 24.51 -1.63 48.10
N LEU A 825 23.55 -1.82 49.01
CA LEU A 825 23.32 -3.08 49.69
C LEU A 825 21.95 -3.66 49.30
N VAL A 826 21.78 -4.95 49.59
CA VAL A 826 20.50 -5.64 49.50
C VAL A 826 20.25 -6.36 50.81
N ALA A 827 19.08 -6.12 51.41
CA ALA A 827 18.55 -6.92 52.50
C ALA A 827 17.68 -8.04 51.93
N ILE A 828 17.86 -9.26 52.42
CA ILE A 828 17.13 -10.46 52.01
C ILE A 828 16.51 -11.06 53.27
N GLY A 829 15.19 -11.04 53.35
CA GLY A 829 14.43 -11.69 54.40
C GLY A 829 14.16 -13.15 54.03
N CYS A 830 14.45 -14.06 54.95
CA CYS A 830 14.10 -15.47 54.83
C CYS A 830 13.33 -15.91 56.07
N THR A 831 12.71 -17.09 56.02
CA THR A 831 11.98 -17.67 57.17
C THR A 831 12.80 -17.64 58.47
N GLU A 832 14.12 -17.80 58.39
CA GLU A 832 15.02 -17.85 59.56
C GLU A 832 15.89 -16.60 59.71
N GLY A 833 15.49 -15.42 59.23
CA GLY A 833 16.15 -14.15 59.58
C GLY A 833 16.26 -13.14 58.45
N VAL A 834 17.17 -12.18 58.62
CA VAL A 834 17.50 -11.19 57.57
C VAL A 834 19.00 -11.23 57.31
N TRP A 835 19.36 -11.27 56.03
CA TRP A 835 20.72 -11.22 55.53
C TRP A 835 20.95 -9.90 54.78
N ILE A 836 22.11 -9.28 54.93
CA ILE A 836 22.49 -8.08 54.19
C ILE A 836 23.87 -8.29 53.55
N GLY A 837 24.03 -7.80 52.32
CA GLY A 837 25.31 -7.79 51.60
C GLY A 837 25.27 -6.83 50.40
N PHE A 838 26.38 -6.75 49.67
CA PHE A 838 26.47 -6.00 48.41
C PHE A 838 25.70 -6.71 47.28
N ARG A 839 25.02 -5.91 46.45
CA ARG A 839 24.15 -6.40 45.36
C ARG A 839 24.84 -7.29 44.33
N HIS A 840 26.15 -7.10 44.09
CA HIS A 840 26.92 -7.86 43.09
C HIS A 840 28.00 -8.76 43.70
N ASP A 841 27.98 -8.94 45.02
CA ASP A 841 28.91 -9.84 45.71
C ASP A 841 28.12 -10.79 46.63
N PRO A 842 27.70 -11.97 46.12
CA PRO A 842 26.96 -12.95 46.91
C PRO A 842 27.72 -13.41 48.16
N LYS A 843 29.06 -13.36 48.15
CA LYS A 843 29.90 -13.79 49.29
C LYS A 843 29.88 -12.78 50.45
N SER A 844 29.48 -11.54 50.18
CA SER A 844 29.32 -10.51 51.20
C SER A 844 28.04 -10.64 52.02
N ILE A 845 27.10 -11.49 51.59
CA ILE A 845 25.79 -11.64 52.23
C ILE A 845 25.96 -12.35 53.59
N ARG A 846 25.66 -11.65 54.68
CA ARG A 846 25.75 -12.17 56.06
C ARG A 846 24.43 -11.99 56.79
N ARG A 847 24.12 -12.90 57.70
CA ARG A 847 22.93 -12.82 58.57
C ARG A 847 23.13 -11.71 59.60
N VAL A 848 22.26 -10.69 59.56
CA VAL A 848 22.30 -9.54 60.48
C VAL A 848 21.21 -9.61 61.55
N LEU A 849 20.09 -10.31 61.29
CA LEU A 849 18.99 -10.46 62.24
C LEU A 849 18.55 -11.92 62.36
N HIS A 850 18.36 -12.36 63.62
CA HIS A 850 17.91 -13.70 63.98
C HIS A 850 16.42 -13.67 64.34
N LEU A 851 15.58 -13.39 63.35
CA LEU A 851 14.12 -13.34 63.50
C LEU A 851 13.49 -14.57 62.84
N LYS A 852 12.44 -15.13 63.45
CA LYS A 852 11.66 -16.23 62.86
C LYS A 852 10.49 -15.67 62.05
N MET A 853 10.14 -16.36 60.98
CA MET A 853 9.00 -16.06 60.11
C MET A 853 9.02 -14.62 59.58
N VAL A 854 10.15 -14.17 59.02
CA VAL A 854 10.22 -12.87 58.34
C VAL A 854 9.40 -12.93 57.06
N THR A 855 8.49 -11.97 56.86
CA THR A 855 7.58 -11.93 55.71
C THR A 855 7.74 -10.69 54.84
N GLN A 856 8.09 -9.54 55.41
CA GLN A 856 8.31 -8.29 54.68
C GLN A 856 9.43 -7.47 55.32
N CYS A 857 10.19 -6.76 54.49
CA CYS A 857 11.19 -5.78 54.89
C CYS A 857 10.95 -4.48 54.11
N ALA A 858 11.34 -3.33 54.67
CA ALA A 858 11.39 -2.06 53.95
C ALA A 858 12.47 -1.15 54.53
N MET A 859 13.02 -0.26 53.72
CA MET A 859 13.99 0.74 54.13
C MET A 859 13.43 2.15 53.99
N LEU A 860 13.53 2.95 55.05
CA LEU A 860 13.30 4.40 55.05
C LEU A 860 14.67 5.08 54.97
N GLU A 861 15.18 5.28 53.75
CA GLU A 861 16.54 5.80 53.53
C GLU A 861 16.75 7.18 54.20
N ASP A 862 15.81 8.11 54.02
CA ASP A 862 15.89 9.46 54.59
C ASP A 862 15.92 9.50 56.13
N PHE A 863 15.48 8.42 56.79
CA PHE A 863 15.39 8.31 58.25
C PHE A 863 16.39 7.31 58.83
N GLY A 864 17.14 6.57 58.00
CA GLY A 864 18.02 5.51 58.46
C GLY A 864 17.31 4.35 59.17
N ILE A 865 16.02 4.10 58.87
CA ILE A 865 15.23 3.06 59.55
C ILE A 865 14.98 1.87 58.63
N PHE A 866 15.30 0.68 59.14
CA PHE A 866 14.97 -0.61 58.54
C PHE A 866 13.77 -1.24 59.26
N LEU A 867 12.68 -1.47 58.53
CA LEU A 867 11.45 -2.07 59.02
C LEU A 867 11.42 -3.57 58.69
N VAL A 868 11.04 -4.40 59.65
CA VAL A 868 10.91 -5.85 59.48
C VAL A 868 9.60 -6.34 60.08
N LEU A 869 8.80 -7.03 59.27
CA LEU A 869 7.64 -7.79 59.72
C LEU A 869 8.07 -9.25 59.93
N ALA A 870 8.06 -9.69 61.19
CA ALA A 870 8.41 -11.04 61.59
C ALA A 870 7.44 -11.56 62.64
N ASP A 871 6.96 -12.81 62.47
CA ASP A 871 6.01 -13.44 63.39
C ASP A 871 4.80 -12.55 63.73
N LYS A 872 4.23 -11.91 62.69
CA LYS A 872 3.09 -10.96 62.75
C LYS A 872 3.33 -9.73 63.64
N ALA A 873 4.59 -9.41 63.96
CA ALA A 873 5.00 -8.21 64.66
C ALA A 873 5.89 -7.33 63.78
N LEU A 874 5.61 -6.02 63.78
CA LEU A 874 6.38 -5.04 63.02
C LEU A 874 7.44 -4.40 63.92
N PHE A 875 8.70 -4.48 63.49
CA PHE A 875 9.87 -3.95 64.19
C PHE A 875 10.55 -2.86 63.36
N ALA A 876 11.11 -1.86 64.03
CA ALA A 876 11.97 -0.85 63.45
C ALA A 876 13.38 -0.94 64.06
N TYR A 877 14.38 -0.94 63.18
CA TYR A 877 15.80 -0.97 63.50
C TYR A 877 16.47 0.27 62.91
N HIS A 878 17.40 0.87 63.63
CA HIS A 878 18.28 1.87 63.03
C HIS A 878 19.34 1.18 62.18
N ILE A 879 19.60 1.66 60.96
CA ILE A 879 20.46 0.96 59.98
C ILE A 879 21.90 0.80 60.46
N GLU A 880 22.46 1.80 61.16
CA GLU A 880 23.80 1.71 61.76
C GLU A 880 23.95 0.59 62.79
N ALA A 881 22.85 0.11 63.39
CA ALA A 881 22.89 -1.04 64.28
C ALA A 881 22.99 -2.39 63.51
N LEU A 882 22.62 -2.41 62.23
CA LEU A 882 22.66 -3.61 61.38
C LEU A 882 23.90 -3.62 60.47
N VAL A 883 24.27 -2.45 59.95
CA VAL A 883 25.42 -2.26 59.06
C VAL A 883 26.16 -0.98 59.49
N PRO A 884 27.13 -1.08 60.40
CA PRO A 884 27.91 0.07 60.83
C PRO A 884 28.70 0.70 59.66
N SER A 885 28.70 2.03 59.58
CA SER A 885 29.47 2.80 58.58
C SER A 885 30.89 3.15 59.04
N SER A 886 31.17 3.07 60.35
CA SER A 886 32.51 3.27 60.93
C SER A 886 32.76 2.33 62.12
N PRO A 887 33.98 1.76 62.26
CA PRO A 887 34.33 0.90 63.41
C PRO A 887 34.31 1.63 64.77
N GLN A 888 34.32 2.98 64.78
CA GLN A 888 34.20 3.79 66.01
C GLN A 888 32.74 4.07 66.42
N GLY A 889 31.76 3.75 65.56
CA GLY A 889 30.32 3.98 65.78
C GLY A 889 29.59 2.90 66.59
N ALA A 890 30.31 1.92 67.15
CA ALA A 890 29.74 0.75 67.84
C ALA A 890 28.91 1.05 69.11
N HIS A 891 28.71 2.31 69.48
CA HIS A 891 28.02 2.72 70.72
C HIS A 891 26.53 3.06 70.56
N THR A 892 25.92 2.98 69.38
CA THR A 892 24.46 3.08 69.24
C THR A 892 23.81 1.70 69.16
N ALA A 893 23.90 0.92 70.23
CA ALA A 893 23.02 -0.24 70.45
C ALA A 893 21.60 0.27 70.80
N GLN A 894 20.96 0.97 69.86
CA GLN A 894 19.56 1.37 69.97
C GLN A 894 18.72 0.09 69.96
N VAL A 895 17.97 -0.14 71.04
CA VAL A 895 17.09 -1.32 71.18
C VAL A 895 16.02 -1.26 70.07
N PRO A 896 15.74 -2.36 69.35
CA PRO A 896 14.73 -2.35 68.30
C PRO A 896 13.36 -1.95 68.85
N GLN A 897 12.66 -1.10 68.11
CA GLN A 897 11.36 -0.62 68.54
C GLN A 897 10.25 -1.45 67.90
N LYS A 898 9.43 -2.09 68.73
CA LYS A 898 8.24 -2.81 68.28
C LYS A 898 7.12 -1.80 68.01
N LEU A 899 6.69 -1.70 66.75
CA LEU A 899 5.64 -0.76 66.33
C LEU A 899 4.23 -1.32 66.55
N SER A 900 4.08 -2.65 66.53
CA SER A 900 2.80 -3.31 66.78
C SER A 900 2.62 -3.65 68.27
N GLY A 901 1.52 -3.21 68.87
CA GLY A 901 1.19 -3.57 70.27
C GLY A 901 0.92 -5.07 70.48
N THR A 902 0.45 -5.77 69.44
CA THR A 902 0.05 -7.19 69.41
C THR A 902 0.66 -7.90 68.19
N LYS A 903 0.68 -9.24 68.19
CA LYS A 903 1.19 -10.08 67.07
C LYS A 903 0.07 -10.41 66.06
N ASP A 904 -0.46 -9.38 65.41
CA ASP A 904 -1.65 -9.45 64.55
C ASP A 904 -1.50 -8.65 63.24
N VAL A 905 -0.29 -8.23 62.90
CA VAL A 905 -0.02 -7.50 61.65
C VAL A 905 0.04 -8.49 60.49
N HIS A 906 -0.78 -8.27 59.47
CA HIS A 906 -0.84 -9.10 58.26
C HIS A 906 0.17 -8.65 57.21
N PHE A 907 0.17 -7.35 56.90
CA PHE A 907 1.14 -6.73 56.00
C PHE A 907 1.37 -5.27 56.41
N PHE A 908 2.44 -4.68 55.91
CA PHE A 908 2.65 -3.24 55.93
C PHE A 908 3.10 -2.72 54.56
N SER A 909 2.83 -1.44 54.33
CA SER A 909 3.22 -0.70 53.13
C SER A 909 3.81 0.64 53.54
N VAL A 910 4.72 1.15 52.72
CA VAL A 910 5.44 2.39 52.95
C VAL A 910 5.42 3.21 51.67
N GLY A 911 5.20 4.51 51.79
CA GLY A 911 5.23 5.41 50.64
C GLY A 911 5.13 6.87 51.06
N THR A 912 5.06 7.74 50.06
CA THR A 912 4.92 9.18 50.26
C THR A 912 3.52 9.64 49.87
N LEU A 913 2.87 10.42 50.73
CA LEU A 913 1.58 11.03 50.47
C LEU A 913 1.70 12.54 50.66
N GLN A 914 1.46 13.32 49.60
CA GLN A 914 1.60 14.78 49.63
C GLN A 914 2.95 15.25 50.24
N GLY A 915 4.04 14.54 49.92
CA GLY A 915 5.39 14.84 50.40
C GLY A 915 5.73 14.34 51.82
N ARG A 916 4.81 13.63 52.50
CA ARG A 916 5.07 13.01 53.82
C ARG A 916 5.33 11.52 53.68
N THR A 917 6.39 11.02 54.30
CA THR A 917 6.66 9.57 54.41
C THR A 917 5.73 8.94 55.43
N LEU A 918 4.95 7.95 55.02
CA LEU A 918 3.98 7.27 55.87
C LEU A 918 4.19 5.76 55.82
N ILE A 919 3.88 5.10 56.93
CA ILE A 919 3.88 3.65 57.08
C ILE A 919 2.46 3.24 57.44
N VAL A 920 1.85 2.39 56.61
CA VAL A 920 0.52 1.83 56.87
C VAL A 920 0.69 0.37 57.17
N TYR A 921 0.24 -0.10 58.33
CA TYR A 921 0.16 -1.52 58.61
C TYR A 921 -1.30 -1.93 58.87
N MET A 922 -1.64 -3.14 58.42
CA MET A 922 -3.00 -3.69 58.53
C MET A 922 -3.06 -4.79 59.60
N LYS A 923 -4.10 -4.75 60.42
CA LYS A 923 -4.47 -5.78 61.39
C LYS A 923 -5.85 -6.32 61.06
N LYS A 924 -6.01 -7.64 61.10
CA LYS A 924 -7.30 -8.30 60.88
C LYS A 924 -8.03 -8.46 62.22
N LYS A 925 -9.28 -7.97 62.30
CA LYS A 925 -10.17 -8.17 63.46
C LYS A 925 -11.51 -8.71 62.97
N SER A 926 -11.73 -10.02 63.11
CA SER A 926 -12.87 -10.73 62.51
C SER A 926 -12.88 -10.56 60.97
N LEU A 927 -13.95 -10.03 60.39
CA LEU A 927 -14.11 -9.74 58.95
C LEU A 927 -13.65 -8.33 58.54
N ASN A 928 -13.13 -7.53 59.48
CA ASN A 928 -12.74 -6.15 59.22
C ASN A 928 -11.22 -5.98 59.16
N SER A 929 -10.76 -5.15 58.22
CA SER A 929 -9.36 -4.72 58.10
C SER A 929 -9.17 -3.38 58.82
N ILE A 930 -8.31 -3.34 59.83
CA ILE A 930 -7.98 -2.14 60.60
C ILE A 930 -6.61 -1.64 60.17
N PHE A 931 -6.54 -0.38 59.75
CA PHE A 931 -5.32 0.26 59.29
C PHE A 931 -4.83 1.27 60.31
N ARG A 932 -3.53 1.19 60.62
CA ARG A 932 -2.83 2.23 61.37
C ARG A 932 -1.79 2.88 60.48
N VAL A 933 -1.87 4.21 60.39
CA VAL A 933 -0.94 5.05 59.65
C VAL A 933 0.01 5.71 60.64
N LEU A 934 1.31 5.47 60.47
CA LEU A 934 2.39 6.03 61.25
C LEU A 934 3.22 6.99 60.39
N GLU A 935 3.74 8.03 61.02
CA GLU A 935 4.69 8.96 60.42
C GLU A 935 5.98 8.96 61.24
N PRO A 936 7.16 8.76 60.62
CA PRO A 936 8.44 8.84 61.32
C PRO A 936 8.72 10.27 61.79
N VAL A 937 9.28 10.42 62.98
CA VAL A 937 9.58 11.72 63.60
C VAL A 937 11.10 11.93 63.61
N SER A 938 11.62 12.67 62.63
CA SER A 938 13.07 12.86 62.41
C SER A 938 13.83 13.27 63.68
N ASP A 939 13.27 14.20 64.45
CA ASP A 939 13.90 14.74 65.67
C ASP A 939 14.11 13.66 66.74
N LYS A 940 13.24 12.64 66.79
CA LYS A 940 13.28 11.56 67.80
C LYS A 940 14.08 10.35 67.39
N ILE A 941 14.29 10.16 66.09
CA ILE A 941 15.02 9.01 65.54
C ILE A 941 16.53 9.17 65.75
N ASN A 942 17.03 10.41 65.67
CA ASN A 942 18.45 10.74 65.82
C ASN A 942 18.83 11.22 67.24
N GLU A 943 17.88 11.29 68.19
CA GLU A 943 18.15 11.63 69.59
C GLU A 943 18.86 10.44 70.30
N GLY A 944 20.01 10.71 70.93
CA GLY A 944 20.71 9.73 71.75
C GLY A 944 19.90 9.33 73.01
N VAL A 945 19.90 8.04 73.36
CA VAL A 945 19.17 7.50 74.52
C VAL A 945 19.56 8.26 75.80
N LYS A 946 18.63 9.02 76.38
CA LYS A 946 18.79 9.55 77.74
C LYS A 946 18.45 8.47 78.76
N ALA A 947 19.31 8.26 79.76
CA ALA A 947 19.05 7.35 80.87
C ALA A 947 17.74 7.71 81.59
N PRO A 948 16.95 6.73 82.08
CA PRO A 948 15.66 7.00 82.70
C PRO A 948 15.84 7.79 83.99
N ALA A 949 15.47 9.07 83.97
CA ALA A 949 15.40 9.89 85.18
C ALA A 949 14.05 9.65 85.89
N GLY A 950 14.07 8.89 86.99
CA GLY A 950 12.94 8.87 87.93
C GLY A 950 12.70 7.55 88.66
N PHE A 951 12.62 7.63 89.98
CA PHE A 951 12.42 6.52 90.94
C PHE A 951 11.06 5.78 90.81
N GLY A 952 10.18 6.18 89.87
CA GLY A 952 8.82 5.65 89.70
C GLY A 952 8.67 4.46 88.73
N SER A 953 9.75 4.01 88.07
CA SER A 953 9.67 3.00 86.98
C SER A 953 9.60 1.53 87.45
N ARG A 954 9.51 1.25 88.75
CA ARG A 954 9.49 -0.12 89.30
C ARG A 954 8.11 -0.76 89.40
N LEU A 955 7.04 -0.06 89.04
CA LEU A 955 5.66 -0.57 89.14
C LEU A 955 4.91 -0.51 87.80
N GLY A 956 5.35 -1.32 86.82
CA GLY A 956 4.52 -1.98 85.78
C GLY A 956 3.49 -1.21 84.93
N PHE A 957 3.30 0.10 85.05
CA PHE A 957 2.18 0.83 84.43
C PHE A 957 2.64 1.97 83.51
N ARG A 958 3.35 1.66 82.43
CA ARG A 958 3.41 2.52 81.23
C ARG A 958 3.65 1.67 79.99
N SER A 959 2.65 1.62 79.11
CA SER A 959 2.80 1.14 77.73
C SER A 959 3.77 2.09 77.01
N THR A 960 4.88 1.55 76.52
CA THR A 960 5.88 2.25 75.71
C THR A 960 5.25 2.65 74.38
N LYS A 961 4.69 3.86 74.30
CA LYS A 961 4.42 4.50 73.01
C LYS A 961 5.76 4.66 72.28
N SER A 962 5.82 4.28 71.01
CA SER A 962 6.99 4.48 70.18
C SER A 962 7.29 5.99 70.07
N GLU A 963 8.49 6.42 70.44
CA GLU A 963 8.93 7.82 70.29
C GLU A 963 9.38 8.14 68.86
N TRP A 964 9.80 7.14 68.06
CA TRP A 964 10.25 7.33 66.68
C TRP A 964 9.10 7.54 65.69
N PHE A 965 7.88 7.12 66.05
CA PHE A 965 6.72 7.18 65.16
C PHE A 965 5.53 7.84 65.85
N ARG A 966 4.93 8.83 65.19
CA ARG A 966 3.64 9.39 65.61
C ARG A 966 2.50 8.70 64.86
N ILE A 967 1.38 8.49 65.54
CA ILE A 967 0.15 8.03 64.89
C ILE A 967 -0.40 9.19 64.06
N TYR A 968 -0.45 9.01 62.75
CA TYR A 968 -1.01 9.99 61.84
C TYR A 968 -2.54 9.86 61.82
N ARG A 969 -3.04 8.66 61.53
CA ARG A 969 -4.47 8.31 61.46
C ARG A 969 -4.68 6.81 61.68
N ASP A 970 -5.85 6.44 62.20
CA ASP A 970 -6.36 5.06 62.24
C ASP A 970 -7.70 5.05 61.48
N PHE A 971 -7.96 4.01 60.68
CA PHE A 971 -9.24 3.82 59.98
C PHE A 971 -9.55 2.33 59.79
N PHE A 972 -10.79 2.00 59.40
CA PHE A 972 -11.21 0.61 59.18
C PHE A 972 -11.94 0.45 57.85
N LEU A 973 -11.82 -0.72 57.24
CA LEU A 973 -12.52 -1.10 56.02
C LEU A 973 -13.31 -2.41 56.28
N PRO A 974 -14.62 -2.48 55.98
CA PRO A 974 -15.45 -3.67 56.16
C PRO A 974 -15.27 -4.65 54.99
N SER A 975 -14.02 -5.05 54.74
CA SER A 975 -13.62 -5.96 53.68
C SER A 975 -12.25 -6.55 54.00
N ASP A 976 -11.98 -7.77 53.52
CA ASP A 976 -10.65 -8.34 53.56
C ASP A 976 -9.74 -7.57 52.62
N SER A 977 -8.64 -7.03 53.16
CA SER A 977 -7.67 -6.23 52.41
C SER A 977 -6.38 -7.02 52.18
N PHE A 978 -5.82 -6.90 50.98
CA PHE A 978 -4.67 -7.66 50.52
C PHE A 978 -3.39 -6.83 50.47
N ASP A 979 -3.48 -5.55 50.12
CA ASP A 979 -2.34 -4.62 50.05
C ASP A 979 -2.82 -3.16 50.08
N VAL A 980 -1.90 -2.21 50.24
CA VAL A 980 -2.13 -0.76 50.13
C VAL A 980 -1.02 -0.13 49.30
N ILE A 981 -1.39 0.71 48.34
CA ILE A 981 -0.45 1.53 47.57
C ILE A 981 -0.72 3.02 47.78
N PHE A 982 0.34 3.82 47.73
CA PHE A 982 0.27 5.27 47.82
C PHE A 982 0.17 5.86 46.41
N LEU A 983 -0.84 6.68 46.20
CA LEU A 983 -0.97 7.55 45.03
C LEU A 983 -0.49 8.96 45.41
N LYS A 984 -0.39 9.86 44.43
CA LYS A 984 0.10 11.24 44.66
C LYS A 984 -0.64 11.99 45.78
N ALA A 985 -1.96 11.84 45.85
CA ALA A 985 -2.83 12.54 46.81
C ALA A 985 -3.81 11.64 47.58
N ARG A 986 -3.89 10.35 47.23
CA ARG A 986 -4.83 9.37 47.81
C ARG A 986 -4.09 8.07 48.08
N ILE A 987 -4.73 7.13 48.77
CA ILE A 987 -4.25 5.75 48.86
C ILE A 987 -5.21 4.84 48.07
N ALA A 988 -4.70 3.74 47.54
CA ALA A 988 -5.53 2.67 46.98
C ALA A 988 -5.37 1.41 47.83
N ILE A 989 -6.48 0.91 48.37
CA ILE A 989 -6.52 -0.28 49.21
C ILE A 989 -7.08 -1.42 48.37
N PHE A 990 -6.32 -2.51 48.26
CA PHE A 990 -6.74 -3.68 47.49
C PHE A 990 -7.57 -4.57 48.41
N CYS A 991 -8.81 -4.86 48.05
CA CYS A 991 -9.73 -5.64 48.88
C CYS A 991 -10.61 -6.59 48.07
N ALA A 992 -11.39 -7.45 48.74
CA ALA A 992 -12.30 -8.38 48.05
C ALA A 992 -13.33 -7.69 47.13
N LYS A 993 -13.57 -6.38 47.30
CA LYS A 993 -14.44 -5.56 46.44
C LYS A 993 -13.68 -4.87 45.30
N GLY A 994 -12.41 -5.17 45.06
CA GLY A 994 -11.58 -4.49 44.06
C GLY A 994 -10.67 -3.45 44.70
N PHE A 995 -10.63 -2.25 44.13
CA PHE A 995 -9.68 -1.19 44.52
C PHE A 995 -10.42 -0.02 45.16
N GLU A 996 -10.20 0.18 46.46
CA GLU A 996 -10.79 1.29 47.21
C GLU A 996 -9.84 2.49 47.18
N ILE A 997 -10.18 3.53 46.43
CA ILE A 997 -9.40 4.76 46.32
C ILE A 997 -9.88 5.74 47.39
N MET A 998 -9.06 5.98 48.42
CA MET A 998 -9.45 6.72 49.62
C MET A 998 -8.56 7.94 49.87
N ASN A 999 -9.18 9.06 50.25
CA ASN A 999 -8.49 10.21 50.78
C ASN A 999 -8.34 10.09 52.30
N LEU A 1000 -7.11 10.15 52.81
CA LEU A 1000 -6.82 10.00 54.24
C LEU A 1000 -7.18 11.24 55.09
N GLN A 1001 -7.57 12.37 54.46
CA GLN A 1001 -7.94 13.59 55.18
C GLN A 1001 -9.40 13.59 55.63
N ASP A 1002 -10.32 13.22 54.73
CA ASP A 1002 -11.78 13.26 54.89
C ASP A 1002 -12.44 11.86 54.86
N PHE A 1003 -11.68 10.82 54.53
CA PHE A 1003 -12.16 9.44 54.32
C PHE A 1003 -13.16 9.28 53.16
N ASP A 1004 -13.19 10.24 52.23
CA ASP A 1004 -13.90 10.08 50.97
C ASP A 1004 -13.27 8.93 50.17
N SER A 1005 -14.10 7.97 49.74
CA SER A 1005 -13.63 6.77 49.04
C SER A 1005 -14.55 6.34 47.91
N ILE A 1006 -13.94 5.78 46.86
CA ILE A 1006 -14.62 5.22 45.70
C ILE A 1006 -14.04 3.84 45.39
N THR A 1007 -14.90 2.84 45.20
CA THR A 1007 -14.50 1.50 44.78
C THR A 1007 -14.46 1.42 43.25
N ILE A 1008 -13.33 1.03 42.68
CA ILE A 1008 -13.19 0.77 41.24
C ILE A 1008 -12.87 -0.72 40.98
N PRO A 1009 -13.30 -1.28 39.83
CA PRO A 1009 -14.11 -0.66 38.77
C PRO A 1009 -15.55 -0.36 39.22
N LEU A 1010 -16.19 0.64 38.60
CA LEU A 1010 -17.61 0.97 38.84
C LEU A 1010 -18.52 -0.19 38.37
N ARG A 1011 -19.55 -0.50 39.16
CA ARG A 1011 -20.33 -1.75 39.03
C ARG A 1011 -21.82 -1.55 38.74
N GLU A 1012 -22.23 -0.31 38.51
CA GLU A 1012 -23.66 0.06 38.52
C GLU A 1012 -24.36 -0.14 37.17
N ASP A 1013 -23.63 -0.34 36.07
CA ASP A 1013 -24.22 -0.63 34.75
C ASP A 1013 -24.62 -2.13 34.61
N PRO A 1014 -25.90 -2.44 34.36
CA PRO A 1014 -26.38 -3.81 34.11
C PRO A 1014 -25.62 -4.56 33.00
N LYS A 1015 -25.03 -3.85 32.02
CA LYS A 1015 -24.22 -4.44 30.95
C LYS A 1015 -22.94 -5.11 31.45
N HIS A 1016 -22.47 -4.76 32.65
CA HIS A 1016 -21.20 -5.21 33.21
C HIS A 1016 -21.37 -6.22 34.37
N ALA A 1017 -22.57 -6.75 34.60
CA ALA A 1017 -22.86 -7.65 35.72
C ALA A 1017 -21.97 -8.91 35.77
N ALA A 1018 -21.65 -9.50 34.61
CA ALA A 1018 -20.75 -10.65 34.52
C ALA A 1018 -19.30 -10.29 34.91
N LEU A 1019 -18.83 -9.11 34.49
CA LEU A 1019 -17.52 -8.57 34.84
C LEU A 1019 -17.43 -8.27 36.34
N ALA A 1020 -18.48 -7.67 36.92
CA ALA A 1020 -18.55 -7.39 38.36
C ALA A 1020 -18.42 -8.65 39.21
N LYS A 1021 -19.17 -9.71 38.87
CA LYS A 1021 -19.08 -11.02 39.53
C LYS A 1021 -17.68 -11.64 39.40
N ARG A 1022 -17.02 -11.44 38.26
CA ARG A 1022 -15.64 -11.93 38.05
C ARG A 1022 -14.63 -11.19 38.92
N CYS A 1023 -14.76 -9.86 39.05
CA CYS A 1023 -13.91 -9.03 39.91
C CYS A 1023 -14.09 -9.34 41.41
N GLU A 1024 -15.27 -9.81 41.85
CA GLU A 1024 -15.52 -10.22 43.24
C GLU A 1024 -14.86 -11.54 43.62
N ASN A 1025 -14.72 -12.46 42.67
CA ASN A 1025 -14.11 -13.77 42.90
C ASN A 1025 -12.59 -13.75 42.68
N ALA A 1026 -12.06 -12.67 42.09
CA ALA A 1026 -10.64 -12.52 41.77
C ALA A 1026 -9.91 -11.66 42.81
N LYS A 1027 -8.62 -11.95 43.01
CA LYS A 1027 -7.80 -11.21 43.98
C LYS A 1027 -7.11 -10.03 43.31
N PRO A 1028 -7.32 -8.77 43.76
CA PRO A 1028 -6.59 -7.63 43.21
C PRO A 1028 -5.12 -7.65 43.65
N LEU A 1029 -4.22 -7.40 42.69
CA LEU A 1029 -2.77 -7.48 42.87
C LEU A 1029 -2.03 -6.17 42.61
N GLY A 1030 -2.54 -5.32 41.71
CA GLY A 1030 -1.86 -4.10 41.30
C GLY A 1030 -2.74 -3.15 40.51
N MET A 1031 -2.38 -1.87 40.52
CA MET A 1031 -3.01 -0.83 39.73
C MET A 1031 -1.92 0.05 39.14
N PHE A 1032 -1.86 0.14 37.81
CA PHE A 1032 -0.81 0.85 37.09
C PHE A 1032 -1.39 1.80 36.06
N ARG A 1033 -0.75 2.94 35.86
CA ARG A 1033 -1.18 3.91 34.85
C ARG A 1033 -0.76 3.41 33.46
N SER A 1034 -1.73 3.31 32.54
CA SER A 1034 -1.52 2.88 31.15
C SER A 1034 -1.16 4.10 30.29
N ASN A 1035 -2.01 5.13 30.30
CA ASN A 1035 -1.79 6.42 29.64
C ASN A 1035 -2.30 7.58 30.53
N GLU A 1036 -2.51 8.79 29.98
CA GLU A 1036 -2.90 9.94 30.80
C GLU A 1036 -4.26 9.78 31.49
N ASP A 1037 -5.23 9.12 30.85
CA ASP A 1037 -6.62 9.01 31.31
C ASP A 1037 -7.06 7.56 31.62
N GLU A 1038 -6.14 6.59 31.62
CA GLU A 1038 -6.43 5.16 31.76
C GLU A 1038 -5.50 4.44 32.75
N PHE A 1039 -6.08 3.50 33.50
CA PHE A 1039 -5.39 2.60 34.42
C PHE A 1039 -5.64 1.13 34.06
N LEU A 1040 -4.59 0.32 34.21
CA LEU A 1040 -4.67 -1.14 34.18
C LEU A 1040 -4.81 -1.66 35.61
N LEU A 1041 -5.96 -2.28 35.90
CA LEU A 1041 -6.24 -3.01 37.13
C LEU A 1041 -5.83 -4.47 36.94
N CYS A 1042 -4.85 -4.94 37.72
CA CYS A 1042 -4.35 -6.31 37.67
C CYS A 1042 -4.97 -7.15 38.78
N TYR A 1043 -5.69 -8.19 38.41
CA TYR A 1043 -6.11 -9.29 39.28
C TYR A 1043 -5.15 -10.48 39.13
N ASP A 1044 -5.37 -11.54 39.90
CA ASP A 1044 -4.62 -12.80 39.84
C ASP A 1044 -4.79 -13.56 38.53
N GLU A 1045 -5.92 -13.40 37.85
CA GLU A 1045 -6.24 -14.15 36.63
C GLU A 1045 -6.40 -13.29 35.37
N PHE A 1046 -6.63 -11.99 35.51
CA PHE A 1046 -6.87 -11.09 34.38
C PHE A 1046 -6.53 -9.62 34.68
N GLY A 1047 -6.47 -8.81 33.63
CA GLY A 1047 -6.33 -7.36 33.67
C GLY A 1047 -7.56 -6.64 33.13
N LEU A 1048 -7.92 -5.51 33.72
CA LEU A 1048 -9.03 -4.66 33.30
C LEU A 1048 -8.56 -3.22 33.11
N TYR A 1049 -8.80 -2.65 31.93
CA TYR A 1049 -8.58 -1.21 31.70
C TYR A 1049 -9.79 -0.42 32.17
N VAL A 1050 -9.53 0.63 32.93
CA VAL A 1050 -10.53 1.59 33.40
C VAL A 1050 -10.05 3.01 33.10
N ASP A 1051 -10.97 3.92 32.85
CA ASP A 1051 -10.67 5.34 32.73
C ASP A 1051 -10.38 5.98 34.10
N LYS A 1052 -10.10 7.29 34.10
CA LYS A 1052 -9.91 8.10 35.32
C LYS A 1052 -11.14 8.16 36.25
N HIS A 1053 -12.32 7.82 35.75
CA HIS A 1053 -13.57 7.77 36.51
C HIS A 1053 -13.82 6.37 37.10
N GLY A 1054 -13.09 5.35 36.65
CA GLY A 1054 -13.22 3.97 37.10
C GLY A 1054 -14.14 3.13 36.22
N GLU A 1055 -14.52 3.62 35.05
CA GLU A 1055 -15.37 2.92 34.07
C GLU A 1055 -14.52 2.10 33.09
N PRO A 1056 -14.91 0.85 32.75
CA PRO A 1056 -14.25 0.06 31.72
C PRO A 1056 -14.29 0.76 30.34
N CYS A 1057 -13.13 1.01 29.73
CA CYS A 1057 -13.04 1.92 28.57
C CYS A 1057 -12.63 1.27 27.23
N ARG A 1058 -12.17 0.00 27.20
CA ARG A 1058 -11.76 -0.69 25.96
C ARG A 1058 -12.82 -1.67 25.46
N SER A 1059 -13.09 -1.64 24.15
CA SER A 1059 -14.04 -2.51 23.43
C SER A 1059 -13.69 -4.01 23.53
N PHE A 1060 -12.41 -4.33 23.70
CA PHE A 1060 -11.89 -5.67 23.92
C PHE A 1060 -11.79 -5.92 25.43
N GLY A 1061 -12.85 -6.51 25.99
CA GLY A 1061 -12.94 -6.81 27.41
C GLY A 1061 -11.82 -7.76 27.87
N LEU A 1062 -11.24 -7.43 29.02
CA LEU A 1062 -10.32 -8.24 29.85
C LEU A 1062 -9.08 -8.83 29.14
N ILE A 1063 -7.90 -8.54 29.68
CA ILE A 1063 -6.69 -9.30 29.32
C ILE A 1063 -6.64 -10.57 30.16
N GLU A 1064 -6.69 -11.74 29.54
CA GLU A 1064 -6.46 -13.01 30.25
C GLU A 1064 -4.97 -13.19 30.51
N TRP A 1065 -4.60 -13.46 31.77
CA TRP A 1065 -3.24 -13.91 32.09
C TRP A 1065 -3.08 -15.38 31.67
N GLU A 1066 -1.90 -15.71 31.16
CA GLU A 1066 -1.55 -17.08 30.83
C GLU A 1066 -1.35 -17.91 32.11
N GLY A 1067 -0.93 -17.28 33.21
CA GLY A 1067 -0.77 -17.91 34.54
C GLY A 1067 -1.84 -17.49 35.55
N THR A 1068 -1.66 -17.93 36.79
CA THR A 1068 -2.34 -17.37 37.96
C THR A 1068 -1.30 -16.57 38.75
N ALA A 1069 -1.31 -15.25 38.57
CA ALA A 1069 -0.32 -14.37 39.16
C ALA A 1069 -0.45 -14.38 40.70
N GLU A 1070 0.65 -14.64 41.40
CA GLU A 1070 0.72 -14.49 42.85
C GLU A 1070 1.04 -13.04 43.26
N ARG A 1071 1.82 -12.36 42.41
CA ARG A 1071 2.30 -10.99 42.57
C ARG A 1071 2.49 -10.32 41.22
N VAL A 1072 2.45 -9.00 41.22
CA VAL A 1072 2.72 -8.17 40.04
C VAL A 1072 3.75 -7.11 40.40
N ALA A 1073 4.70 -6.87 39.50
CA ALA A 1073 5.63 -5.75 39.55
C ALA A 1073 5.47 -4.88 38.31
N PHE A 1074 5.79 -3.60 38.43
CA PHE A 1074 5.69 -2.65 37.34
C PHE A 1074 7.05 -2.07 37.00
N HIS A 1075 7.40 -2.19 35.74
CA HIS A 1075 8.64 -1.71 35.19
C HIS A 1075 8.35 -1.07 33.81
N PRO A 1076 7.97 0.22 33.77
CA PRO A 1076 7.50 0.87 32.56
C PRO A 1076 8.40 0.62 31.34
N PRO A 1077 7.83 0.31 30.15
CA PRO A 1077 6.39 0.21 29.84
C PRO A 1077 5.78 -1.19 30.11
N TYR A 1078 6.41 -2.04 30.92
CA TYR A 1078 6.02 -3.43 31.12
C TYR A 1078 5.41 -3.72 32.49
N VAL A 1079 4.46 -4.64 32.51
CA VAL A 1079 3.94 -5.29 33.72
C VAL A 1079 4.48 -6.72 33.79
N VAL A 1080 4.98 -7.11 34.96
CA VAL A 1080 5.64 -8.40 35.20
C VAL A 1080 4.80 -9.19 36.20
N LEU A 1081 4.20 -10.28 35.71
CA LEU A 1081 3.31 -11.17 36.45
C LEU A 1081 4.09 -12.41 36.89
N PHE A 1082 4.04 -12.74 38.17
CA PHE A 1082 4.78 -13.88 38.73
C PHE A 1082 3.83 -15.04 39.04
N ASP A 1083 3.88 -16.09 38.23
CA ASP A 1083 3.30 -17.41 38.53
C ASP A 1083 4.42 -18.30 39.11
N SER A 1084 4.07 -19.29 39.92
CA SER A 1084 5.04 -20.26 40.47
C SER A 1084 5.83 -21.04 39.40
N ARG A 1085 5.31 -21.14 38.16
CA ARG A 1085 5.85 -21.92 37.03
C ARG A 1085 6.58 -21.09 35.98
N PHE A 1086 6.31 -19.78 35.92
CA PHE A 1086 6.93 -18.87 34.96
C PHE A 1086 6.67 -17.40 35.33
N ILE A 1087 7.42 -16.49 34.69
CA ILE A 1087 7.15 -15.06 34.71
C ILE A 1087 6.54 -14.68 33.36
N GLU A 1088 5.42 -13.98 33.41
CA GLU A 1088 4.72 -13.46 32.25
C GLU A 1088 4.95 -11.95 32.17
N VAL A 1089 5.47 -11.47 31.03
CA VAL A 1089 5.78 -10.06 30.80
C VAL A 1089 4.85 -9.52 29.72
N ARG A 1090 4.10 -8.46 30.05
CA ARG A 1090 3.19 -7.81 29.11
C ARG A 1090 3.48 -6.33 28.98
N HIS A 1091 3.19 -5.77 27.81
CA HIS A 1091 3.21 -4.32 27.61
C HIS A 1091 1.97 -3.69 28.25
N VAL A 1092 2.15 -2.65 29.07
CA VAL A 1092 1.06 -2.05 29.87
C VAL A 1092 -0.02 -1.41 29.02
N GLU A 1093 0.37 -0.81 27.88
CA GLU A 1093 -0.57 -0.06 27.03
C GLU A 1093 -1.31 -0.95 26.03
N THR A 1094 -0.68 -1.99 25.48
CA THR A 1094 -1.30 -2.84 24.45
C THR A 1094 -1.88 -4.12 25.05
N GLY A 1095 -1.45 -4.51 26.26
CA GLY A 1095 -1.79 -5.80 26.87
C GLY A 1095 -1.12 -7.00 26.21
N ARG A 1096 -0.28 -6.79 25.19
CA ARG A 1096 0.38 -7.86 24.42
C ARG A 1096 1.40 -8.60 25.27
N LEU A 1097 1.46 -9.91 25.08
CA LEU A 1097 2.46 -10.79 25.66
C LEU A 1097 3.82 -10.54 25.00
N ALA A 1098 4.77 -9.99 25.75
CA ALA A 1098 6.10 -9.67 25.25
C ALA A 1098 7.07 -10.84 25.44
N GLN A 1099 7.04 -11.49 26.61
CA GLN A 1099 8.00 -12.54 26.96
C GLN A 1099 7.41 -13.48 28.02
N ILE A 1100 7.72 -14.77 27.92
CA ILE A 1100 7.51 -15.76 28.97
C ILE A 1100 8.86 -16.28 29.43
N ILE A 1101 9.10 -16.23 30.73
CA ILE A 1101 10.36 -16.69 31.33
C ILE A 1101 10.06 -17.93 32.20
N PRO A 1102 10.39 -19.14 31.72
CA PRO A 1102 10.07 -20.36 32.45
C PRO A 1102 10.86 -20.49 33.77
N GLY A 1103 10.24 -21.06 34.80
CA GLY A 1103 10.96 -21.32 36.04
C GLY A 1103 10.16 -22.03 37.12
N ASN A 1104 10.83 -22.89 37.89
CA ASN A 1104 10.20 -23.58 39.01
C ASN A 1104 10.23 -22.73 40.30
N GLU A 1105 9.13 -22.76 41.05
CA GLU A 1105 8.90 -22.01 42.30
C GLU A 1105 9.27 -20.52 42.23
N VAL A 1106 8.92 -19.88 41.12
CA VAL A 1106 9.18 -18.46 40.91
C VAL A 1106 8.34 -17.62 41.86
N ARG A 1107 8.96 -16.62 42.49
CA ARG A 1107 8.29 -15.68 43.42
C ARG A 1107 8.86 -14.28 43.28
N CYS A 1108 8.00 -13.28 43.39
CA CYS A 1108 8.40 -11.88 43.50
C CYS A 1108 8.90 -11.61 44.93
N THR A 1109 10.19 -11.27 45.09
CA THR A 1109 10.76 -10.90 46.40
C THR A 1109 10.83 -9.39 46.60
N TRP A 1110 10.88 -8.62 45.51
CA TRP A 1110 10.83 -7.16 45.48
C TRP A 1110 10.12 -6.72 44.20
N ASP A 1111 9.16 -5.81 44.35
CA ASP A 1111 8.27 -5.36 43.27
C ASP A 1111 8.57 -3.92 42.81
N GLY A 1112 9.68 -3.34 43.28
CA GLY A 1112 10.09 -1.98 42.93
C GLY A 1112 9.57 -0.89 43.87
N ARG A 1113 8.68 -1.22 44.83
CA ARG A 1113 8.10 -0.23 45.75
C ARG A 1113 9.09 0.16 46.88
N GLY A 1114 9.11 1.45 47.26
CA GLY A 1114 9.97 2.01 48.32
C GLY A 1114 9.87 3.54 48.44
N VAL A 1115 10.59 4.15 49.40
CA VAL A 1115 10.54 5.61 49.71
C VAL A 1115 11.60 6.43 48.98
N SER A 1116 12.52 5.82 48.22
CA SER A 1116 13.69 6.54 47.70
C SER A 1116 13.33 7.55 46.60
N PRO A 1117 13.59 8.86 46.77
CA PRO A 1117 13.39 9.87 45.74
C PRO A 1117 14.53 9.95 44.71
N ARG A 1118 15.59 9.12 44.84
CA ARG A 1118 16.87 9.31 44.11
C ARG A 1118 17.12 8.33 42.95
N THR A 1119 16.24 7.37 42.69
CA THR A 1119 16.46 6.33 41.64
C THR A 1119 15.49 6.35 40.47
N THR A 1120 14.63 7.37 40.34
CA THR A 1120 13.87 7.60 39.10
C THR A 1120 14.71 8.38 38.08
N ASN A 1121 15.81 7.79 37.60
CA ASN A 1121 16.48 8.24 36.40
C ASN A 1121 16.25 7.18 35.30
N PRO A 1122 15.43 7.45 34.27
CA PRO A 1122 15.07 6.45 33.25
C PRO A 1122 16.16 6.20 32.18
N LEU A 1123 17.40 6.68 32.37
CA LEU A 1123 18.40 6.81 31.30
C LEU A 1123 19.55 5.78 31.29
N THR A 1124 19.43 4.65 31.98
CA THR A 1124 20.34 3.51 31.76
C THR A 1124 19.56 2.31 31.25
N LEU A 1125 19.05 2.42 30.02
CA LEU A 1125 18.38 1.36 29.28
C LEU A 1125 19.35 0.71 28.29
N GLY A 1126 20.15 -0.22 28.80
CA GLY A 1126 20.71 -1.35 28.05
C GLY A 1126 20.36 -2.60 28.84
N THR A 1127 19.59 -3.53 28.23
CA THR A 1127 19.14 -4.83 28.77
C THR A 1127 18.91 -4.87 30.29
N MET A 1128 17.66 -4.60 30.70
CA MET A 1128 17.31 -4.55 32.13
C MET A 1128 17.10 -5.94 32.72
N ARG A 1129 17.63 -6.12 33.93
CA ARG A 1129 17.93 -7.42 34.54
C ARG A 1129 16.95 -7.78 35.65
N LEU A 1130 16.27 -8.92 35.52
CA LEU A 1130 15.45 -9.54 36.57
C LEU A 1130 16.34 -10.33 37.52
N TRP A 1131 16.22 -10.05 38.82
CA TRP A 1131 16.99 -10.74 39.87
C TRP A 1131 16.29 -12.01 40.30
N ARG A 1132 16.84 -13.17 39.95
CA ARG A 1132 16.34 -14.48 40.41
C ARG A 1132 17.23 -15.00 41.54
N LEU A 1133 16.65 -15.18 42.73
CA LEU A 1133 17.26 -15.97 43.79
C LEU A 1133 16.85 -17.43 43.59
N LYS A 1134 17.79 -18.30 43.20
CA LYS A 1134 17.52 -19.72 43.06
C LYS A 1134 17.64 -20.36 44.44
N SER A 1135 16.53 -20.82 44.99
CA SER A 1135 16.56 -21.66 46.19
C SER A 1135 16.95 -23.07 45.77
N ILE A 1136 18.01 -23.64 46.36
CA ILE A 1136 18.38 -25.04 46.13
C ILE A 1136 17.52 -25.90 47.08
N SER A 1137 16.64 -26.73 46.51
CA SER A 1137 16.16 -27.94 47.18
C SER A 1137 17.21 -29.04 46.93
N SER A 1138 17.83 -29.57 47.97
CA SER A 1138 18.81 -30.66 47.87
C SER A 1138 18.17 -31.99 47.47
#